data_AF-A0A932U7R4-F1
#
_entry.id   AF-A0A932U7R4-F1
#
_cell.length_a   1.000
_cell.length_b   1.000
_cell.length_c   1.000
_cell.angle_alpha   90.00
_cell.angle_beta   90.00
_cell.angle_gamma   90.00
#
_symmetry.space_group_name_H-M   'P 1'
#
loop_
_entity.id
_entity.type
_entity.pdbx_description
1 polymer ?
#
loop_
_entity_poly.entity_id
_entity_poly.type
_entity_poly.pdbx_seq_one_letter_code
_entity_poly.pdbx_strand_id
1 'polypeptide(L)'
;MPEVADPAEWSRRLRLVWSAEGREQARTIENLVRFGRAADNDIVINEDGVSRYHCRIFVDAGRVLLEDLGSTNGVSHNGQPITSAVELRLNDVIRIGSTVLRLTVAPRAPDRDAASSVAGRHPADDLAGTAPGSPAAWLEQPSGAHHELEAETLIGRGSRNDVQLDDHTVSRYHALIRAAGGHYVLSDLGSSNGTFVNGVLVQAPHSLRSGDRVRIGSAELVFRADEALPPGSLVAAPASSTGQWQTSHFNVYFETGSFAQGQLTSVGDRLESAYVVILELLGLTVAPTTEPSITVVLADVLPNPWQPGMTLLSGGYADSQRREIRAVYRADSPGTRLEQLLLQLLLDGVASEARALPVSRPALVAGLETLVLVRLSGSEVSEQVTPTLVEAKERGALPSIGTLLASSEPAVDMSAAAVAGFVDYLRQQYGPEAWRDFLVGLVAATLDEAARRAFGRSIAQVEKAWRKTLRPVPLGGGVKFLQVAGRYLWPHRLRVAEIVFYIILSVAFGIGLARSQGILLDEVLLTGDREALILLMATLVGAFALISLASLRESYVTAYVSESVLRELRLRMFDLVQRLHPGFFQKIDTGDILSRMTSDLAAIEYGLTGALAQGLQLVLTLVAALVVIFVQDWKLACLALVSTPLFYLVGRYLGPAAARASLERQEDLAKATSTLHENLGAQQIVKAFGLERTVTEQFATELGTLFRSSIRLTFLSGLAGLATNSIATVIQLIVLGVGAWLVTGGDLTAGTLFAFLALMSQIIGPLASISTLFQIIQQASGAMERVEELLRSEPAIVERPDARQLRSLSDAIRLEHVTFGYNPGETILHDLTLTIPAGAKVALVGPSGCGKSSVLNLLMRFYDPELGRVTFDGVDLRDAALSSARAQIGIVLQDNVLFNTSLRENIRLGNLAATDTDVEAAAKIAEIHDLAVGLPEGYDTGVGERGSRLSGGQRQRVAIARAIIRNPSLLLLDEATSALDPHTEAAINATLEEVARGRTTISVTHRLASVVNADQIYVLDQGRLVEQGTHGELVRRSGLYARLWQEQSGFIPGAAQFVGVEASRLQSISLFARLDAGLLAAIATRFTLERREAGETIVVAGATGDRFYVIDRGQADVLAIDAMGRQRRLATLGDGDYFGEIALLYDVPRTATVRARTAVQLYSLTKADFDTMLASVPGLQAQLERSYGERTPAGAVG
;
A
#
# COMPACT_ATOMS: atom_id res chain seq x y z
N MET A 1 -0.82 -19.89 61.81
CA MET A 1 -1.61 -18.83 61.16
C MET A 1 -2.26 -18.02 62.26
N PRO A 2 -2.04 -16.69 62.36
CA PRO A 2 -2.88 -15.85 63.20
C PRO A 2 -4.10 -15.36 62.40
N GLU A 3 -5.23 -15.31 63.11
CA GLU A 3 -6.59 -15.08 62.62
C GLU A 3 -6.76 -13.74 61.89
N VAL A 4 -7.19 -13.81 60.63
CA VAL A 4 -7.85 -12.71 59.93
C VAL A 4 -9.03 -13.31 59.16
N ALA A 5 -10.22 -12.73 59.34
CA ALA A 5 -11.52 -13.32 59.02
C ALA A 5 -12.00 -13.13 57.57
N ASP A 6 -11.17 -12.62 56.66
CA ASP A 6 -11.60 -12.30 55.29
C ASP A 6 -10.80 -13.07 54.20
N PRO A 7 -11.41 -14.09 53.56
CA PRO A 7 -10.82 -14.83 52.44
C PRO A 7 -10.45 -13.93 51.25
N ALA A 8 -11.12 -12.79 51.07
CA ALA A 8 -10.87 -11.86 49.96
C ALA A 8 -9.51 -11.14 50.11
N GLU A 9 -9.04 -10.91 51.33
CA GLU A 9 -7.73 -10.28 51.58
C GLU A 9 -6.57 -11.22 51.24
N TRP A 10 -6.74 -12.53 51.47
CA TRP A 10 -5.76 -13.56 51.11
C TRP A 10 -5.60 -13.70 49.59
N SER A 11 -6.71 -13.71 48.84
CA SER A 11 -6.69 -13.81 47.37
C SER A 11 -5.92 -12.65 46.69
N ARG A 12 -5.87 -11.47 47.34
CA ARG A 12 -5.16 -10.29 46.82
C ARG A 12 -3.67 -10.28 47.12
N ARG A 13 -3.19 -11.09 48.07
CA ARG A 13 -1.80 -11.10 48.57
C ARG A 13 -0.94 -12.26 48.05
N LEU A 14 -1.55 -13.32 47.55
CA LEU A 14 -0.85 -14.45 46.97
C LEU A 14 -0.25 -14.07 45.60
N ARG A 15 1.03 -14.40 45.40
CA ARG A 15 1.69 -14.32 44.09
C ARG A 15 2.53 -15.57 43.86
N LEU A 16 2.47 -16.09 42.64
CA LEU A 16 3.40 -17.12 42.16
C LEU A 16 4.68 -16.45 41.68
N VAL A 17 5.81 -17.04 42.03
CA VAL A 17 7.13 -16.56 41.63
C VAL A 17 7.92 -17.71 41.02
N TRP A 18 8.70 -17.43 39.98
CA TRP A 18 9.67 -18.38 39.42
C TRP A 18 10.61 -18.86 40.51
N SER A 19 10.79 -20.19 40.59
CA SER A 19 11.84 -20.79 41.42
C SER A 19 13.22 -20.37 40.91
N ALA A 20 14.28 -20.60 41.71
CA ALA A 20 15.64 -20.27 41.29
C ALA A 20 16.03 -20.98 39.97
N GLU A 21 15.66 -22.26 39.80
CA GLU A 21 15.79 -23.00 38.53
C GLU A 21 14.93 -22.40 37.40
N GLY A 22 13.68 -22.01 37.70
CA GLY A 22 12.77 -21.44 36.70
C GLY A 22 13.18 -20.07 36.17
N ARG A 23 13.91 -19.27 36.95
CA ARG A 23 14.45 -17.96 36.50
C ARG A 23 15.58 -18.12 35.49
N GLU A 24 16.32 -19.22 35.57
CA GLU A 24 17.43 -19.50 34.65
C GLU A 24 16.89 -19.97 33.28
N GLN A 25 15.83 -20.78 33.27
CA GLN A 25 15.11 -21.15 32.04
C GLN A 25 14.36 -19.96 31.40
N ALA A 26 13.75 -19.08 32.21
CA ALA A 26 13.03 -17.91 31.70
C ALA A 26 13.92 -16.87 30.98
N ARG A 27 15.25 -16.89 31.22
CA ARG A 27 16.21 -16.08 30.45
C ARG A 27 16.47 -16.62 29.03
N THR A 28 16.05 -17.85 28.75
CA THR A 28 16.26 -18.52 27.45
C THR A 28 15.02 -18.43 26.55
N ILE A 29 13.86 -18.07 27.09
CA ILE A 29 12.58 -17.94 26.37
C ILE A 29 12.14 -16.47 26.43
N GLU A 30 12.54 -15.67 25.45
CA GLU A 30 12.00 -14.32 25.25
C GLU A 30 10.60 -14.41 24.62
N ASN A 31 9.56 -14.53 25.46
CA ASN A 31 8.26 -13.82 25.34
C ASN A 31 7.16 -14.41 26.26
N LEU A 32 6.67 -13.58 27.20
CA LEU A 32 5.30 -13.51 27.77
C LEU A 32 4.59 -14.80 28.29
N VAL A 33 4.66 -15.05 29.61
CA VAL A 33 3.57 -15.71 30.37
C VAL A 33 2.58 -14.62 30.85
N ARG A 34 1.31 -14.68 30.41
CA ARG A 34 0.25 -13.74 30.83
C ARG A 34 -0.55 -14.32 32.00
N PHE A 35 -0.63 -13.60 33.12
CA PHE A 35 -1.59 -13.85 34.20
C PHE A 35 -2.85 -12.98 33.96
N GLY A 36 -4.00 -13.60 33.65
CA GLY A 36 -5.27 -12.87 33.47
C GLY A 36 -5.94 -12.47 34.79
N ARG A 37 -6.95 -11.58 34.75
CA ARG A 37 -7.86 -11.30 35.88
C ARG A 37 -9.34 -11.44 35.47
N ALA A 38 -10.03 -12.37 36.17
CA ALA A 38 -11.47 -12.62 36.38
C ALA A 38 -12.35 -12.73 35.11
N ALA A 39 -12.87 -13.92 34.71
CA ALA A 39 -13.57 -14.93 35.50
C ALA A 39 -12.93 -16.35 35.54
N ASP A 40 -11.83 -16.58 34.83
CA ASP A 40 -11.16 -17.89 34.81
C ASP A 40 -9.66 -17.71 35.14
N ASN A 41 -9.27 -17.92 36.40
CA ASN A 41 -7.87 -17.90 36.88
C ASN A 41 -7.05 -19.09 36.32
N ASP A 42 -7.02 -19.22 35.00
CA ASP A 42 -6.30 -20.26 34.27
C ASP A 42 -4.86 -19.78 34.00
N ILE A 43 -3.88 -20.66 34.25
CA ILE A 43 -2.48 -20.41 33.94
C ILE A 43 -2.21 -20.93 32.52
N VAL A 44 -1.90 -20.01 31.60
CA VAL A 44 -1.52 -20.32 30.21
C VAL A 44 0.00 -20.22 30.08
N ILE A 45 0.62 -21.33 29.70
CA ILE A 45 2.05 -21.43 29.34
C ILE A 45 2.08 -21.83 27.86
N ASN A 46 2.94 -21.20 27.06
CA ASN A 46 2.96 -21.40 25.61
C ASN A 46 4.30 -22.07 25.24
N GLU A 47 4.33 -23.41 25.24
CA GLU A 47 5.43 -24.22 24.69
C GLU A 47 4.96 -24.86 23.36
N ASP A 48 5.86 -24.94 22.38
CA ASP A 48 5.55 -25.53 21.07
C ASP A 48 5.17 -27.02 21.22
N GLY A 49 3.96 -27.38 20.77
CA GLY A 49 3.44 -28.75 20.75
C GLY A 49 2.41 -29.12 21.84
N VAL A 50 1.87 -28.17 22.61
CA VAL A 50 0.90 -28.47 23.70
C VAL A 50 -0.34 -27.54 23.68
N SER A 51 -1.50 -28.04 24.17
CA SER A 51 -2.81 -27.36 24.12
C SER A 51 -2.90 -26.10 25.02
N ARG A 52 -3.76 -25.14 24.63
CA ARG A 52 -3.85 -23.76 25.17
C ARG A 52 -4.10 -23.58 26.68
N TYR A 53 -4.50 -24.59 27.45
CA TYR A 53 -4.79 -24.46 28.89
C TYR A 53 -4.16 -25.62 29.69
N HIS A 54 -3.28 -25.31 30.64
CA HIS A 54 -2.52 -26.33 31.38
C HIS A 54 -3.13 -26.68 32.74
N CYS A 55 -3.37 -25.68 33.61
CA CYS A 55 -3.99 -25.88 34.91
C CYS A 55 -4.71 -24.61 35.41
N ARG A 56 -5.68 -24.82 36.29
CA ARG A 56 -6.42 -23.75 36.97
C ARG A 56 -6.00 -23.66 38.43
N ILE A 57 -5.78 -22.44 38.93
CA ILE A 57 -5.68 -22.19 40.37
C ILE A 57 -6.83 -21.30 40.81
N PHE A 58 -7.67 -21.84 41.70
CA PHE A 58 -8.85 -21.13 42.17
C PHE A 58 -8.97 -21.24 43.69
N VAL A 59 -9.76 -20.35 44.27
CA VAL A 59 -10.05 -20.37 45.71
C VAL A 59 -11.46 -20.89 45.89
N ASP A 60 -11.60 -21.99 46.61
CA ASP A 60 -12.90 -22.56 46.97
C ASP A 60 -12.97 -22.79 48.49
N ALA A 61 -14.06 -22.34 49.12
CA ALA A 61 -14.28 -22.38 50.56
C ALA A 61 -13.08 -21.91 51.43
N GLY A 62 -12.32 -20.92 50.97
CA GLY A 62 -11.16 -20.37 51.68
C GLY A 62 -9.85 -21.16 51.52
N ARG A 63 -9.83 -22.18 50.65
CA ARG A 63 -8.65 -22.99 50.31
C ARG A 63 -8.21 -22.70 48.89
N VAL A 64 -6.91 -22.67 48.65
CA VAL A 64 -6.34 -22.46 47.30
C VAL A 64 -6.13 -23.82 46.66
N LEU A 65 -6.82 -24.12 45.56
CA LEU A 65 -6.77 -25.40 44.88
C LEU A 65 -6.08 -25.28 43.52
N LEU A 66 -5.34 -26.31 43.13
CA LEU A 66 -4.71 -26.49 41.81
C LEU A 66 -5.34 -27.70 41.12
N GLU A 67 -5.85 -27.51 39.91
CA GLU A 67 -6.47 -28.55 39.09
C GLU A 67 -5.81 -28.63 37.70
N ASP A 68 -5.50 -29.84 37.24
CA ASP A 68 -5.02 -30.09 35.87
C ASP A 68 -6.21 -30.13 34.90
N LEU A 69 -6.18 -29.31 33.85
CA LEU A 69 -7.26 -29.17 32.86
C LEU A 69 -7.10 -30.12 31.65
N GLY A 70 -6.27 -31.15 31.77
CA GLY A 70 -6.04 -32.16 30.73
C GLY A 70 -4.71 -31.98 29.98
N SER A 71 -3.66 -31.58 30.70
CA SER A 71 -2.34 -31.36 30.13
C SER A 71 -1.72 -32.67 29.58
N THR A 72 -1.16 -32.64 28.38
CA THR A 72 -0.54 -33.83 27.75
C THR A 72 0.79 -34.23 28.40
N ASN A 73 1.50 -33.29 29.04
CA ASN A 73 2.79 -33.53 29.71
C ASN A 73 2.69 -33.60 31.25
N GLY A 74 1.47 -33.53 31.80
CA GLY A 74 1.17 -33.66 33.23
C GLY A 74 1.53 -32.44 34.10
N VAL A 75 0.65 -32.09 35.03
CA VAL A 75 0.95 -31.15 36.13
C VAL A 75 1.32 -31.94 37.39
N SER A 76 2.35 -31.50 38.11
CA SER A 76 2.73 -32.12 39.39
C SER A 76 2.85 -31.09 40.52
N HIS A 77 2.47 -31.53 41.71
CA HIS A 77 2.56 -30.78 42.96
C HIS A 77 3.57 -31.48 43.88
N ASN A 78 4.60 -30.74 44.30
CA ASN A 78 5.73 -31.24 45.10
C ASN A 78 6.37 -32.54 44.56
N GLY A 79 6.41 -32.69 43.23
CA GLY A 79 7.01 -33.84 42.55
C GLY A 79 6.08 -35.02 42.30
N GLN A 80 4.81 -34.94 42.68
CA GLN A 80 3.79 -35.98 42.40
C GLN A 80 2.78 -35.47 41.37
N PRO A 81 2.47 -36.24 40.30
CA PRO A 81 1.47 -35.83 39.32
C PRO A 81 0.08 -35.72 39.97
N ILE A 82 -0.66 -34.68 39.62
CA ILE A 82 -2.01 -34.46 40.16
C ILE A 82 -3.05 -35.02 39.18
N THR A 83 -4.01 -35.77 39.70
CA THR A 83 -5.13 -36.37 38.92
C THR A 83 -6.49 -35.83 39.34
N SER A 84 -6.53 -35.02 40.39
CA SER A 84 -7.70 -34.30 40.92
C SER A 84 -7.21 -33.03 41.62
N ALA A 85 -8.11 -32.09 41.91
CA ALA A 85 -7.72 -30.80 42.50
C ALA A 85 -7.00 -30.97 43.86
N VAL A 86 -5.80 -30.38 44.00
CA VAL A 86 -4.97 -30.46 45.22
C VAL A 86 -4.87 -29.10 45.90
N GLU A 87 -4.95 -29.09 47.23
CA GLU A 87 -4.80 -27.87 48.03
C GLU A 87 -3.34 -27.43 48.13
N LEU A 88 -3.07 -26.18 47.72
CA LEU A 88 -1.76 -25.56 47.72
C LEU A 88 -1.45 -24.86 49.05
N ARG A 89 -0.25 -25.12 49.58
CA ARG A 89 0.31 -24.45 50.76
C ARG A 89 1.48 -23.56 50.37
N LEU A 90 1.79 -22.61 51.25
CA LEU A 90 2.94 -21.71 51.12
C LEU A 90 4.25 -22.50 50.95
N ASN A 91 5.05 -22.10 49.98
CA ASN A 91 6.30 -22.72 49.51
C ASN A 91 6.16 -24.03 48.73
N ASP A 92 4.94 -24.48 48.43
CA ASP A 92 4.76 -25.63 47.55
C ASP A 92 5.29 -25.35 46.15
N VAL A 93 5.84 -26.40 45.54
CA VAL A 93 6.45 -26.39 44.21
C VAL A 93 5.49 -27.01 43.21
N ILE A 94 5.18 -26.29 42.15
CA ILE A 94 4.29 -26.72 41.09
C ILE A 94 5.13 -26.87 39.82
N ARG A 95 5.06 -28.01 39.16
CA ARG A 95 5.74 -28.24 37.88
C ARG A 95 4.72 -28.48 36.78
N ILE A 96 4.85 -27.72 35.70
CA ILE A 96 4.00 -27.79 34.50
C ILE A 96 4.95 -27.96 33.31
N GLY A 97 5.00 -29.16 32.73
CA GLY A 97 6.01 -29.50 31.72
C GLY A 97 7.44 -29.28 32.24
N SER A 98 8.23 -28.49 31.53
CA SER A 98 9.61 -28.12 31.91
C SER A 98 9.66 -27.06 33.03
N THR A 99 8.58 -26.31 33.24
CA THR A 99 8.53 -25.11 34.07
C THR A 99 8.25 -25.41 35.55
N VAL A 100 9.01 -24.79 36.46
CA VAL A 100 8.87 -24.94 37.92
C VAL A 100 8.50 -23.62 38.60
N LEU A 101 7.40 -23.60 39.34
CA LEU A 101 6.86 -22.44 40.07
C LEU A 101 6.82 -22.71 41.58
N ARG A 102 6.93 -21.66 42.41
CA ARG A 102 6.77 -21.77 43.88
C ARG A 102 5.76 -20.74 44.40
N LEU A 103 4.89 -21.15 45.32
CA LEU A 103 3.88 -20.27 45.93
C LEU A 103 4.44 -19.49 47.12
N THR A 104 4.35 -18.16 47.15
CA THR A 104 4.84 -17.34 48.29
C THR A 104 3.87 -16.21 48.68
N VAL A 105 3.99 -15.66 49.89
CA VAL A 105 3.24 -14.48 50.36
C VAL A 105 4.15 -13.25 50.40
N ALA A 106 3.64 -12.11 49.92
CA ALA A 106 4.39 -10.85 49.91
C ALA A 106 4.67 -10.33 51.34
N PRO A 107 5.89 -9.84 51.64
CA PRO A 107 6.22 -9.33 52.97
C PRO A 107 5.48 -8.01 53.29
N ARG A 108 5.13 -7.85 54.57
CA ARG A 108 4.57 -6.61 55.16
C ARG A 108 5.70 -5.59 55.29
N ALA A 109 5.50 -4.35 54.85
CA ALA A 109 6.51 -3.29 54.98
C ALA A 109 6.85 -3.04 56.47
N PRO A 110 8.13 -2.94 56.89
CA PRO A 110 8.48 -2.61 58.26
C PRO A 110 8.42 -1.10 58.52
N ASP A 111 8.05 -0.75 59.75
CA ASP A 111 8.12 0.59 60.34
C ASP A 111 9.53 1.19 60.23
N ARG A 112 9.60 2.46 59.84
CA ARG A 112 10.81 3.28 59.87
C ARG A 112 10.99 3.80 61.29
N ASP A 113 11.81 3.11 62.08
CA ASP A 113 12.66 3.73 63.10
C ASP A 113 13.70 2.70 63.59
N ALA A 114 14.94 3.13 63.75
CA ALA A 114 16.10 2.37 64.26
C ALA A 114 16.74 1.30 63.35
N ALA A 115 17.40 1.75 62.27
CA ALA A 115 18.60 1.09 61.74
C ALA A 115 19.55 2.09 61.08
N SER A 116 19.92 3.13 61.85
CA SER A 116 21.12 3.92 61.64
C SER A 116 22.27 3.24 62.39
N SER A 117 23.25 2.68 61.68
CA SER A 117 24.69 2.78 61.98
C SER A 117 25.48 1.70 61.25
N VAL A 118 26.73 2.07 60.89
CA VAL A 118 27.73 1.34 60.09
C VAL A 118 27.48 1.51 58.58
N ALA A 119 27.86 2.62 57.94
CA ALA A 119 29.20 3.22 57.71
C ALA A 119 29.37 3.22 56.17
N GLY A 120 29.75 4.29 55.47
CA GLY A 120 30.11 5.66 55.77
C GLY A 120 30.57 6.29 54.46
N ARG A 121 30.27 7.59 54.29
CA ARG A 121 31.04 8.67 53.62
C ARG A 121 31.75 8.32 52.30
N HIS A 122 31.65 9.04 51.18
CA HIS A 122 31.46 10.48 50.86
C HIS A 122 31.79 10.60 49.33
N PRO A 123 31.93 11.78 48.69
CA PRO A 123 31.07 12.97 48.62
C PRO A 123 30.97 13.59 47.19
N ALA A 124 29.99 14.51 47.03
CA ALA A 124 30.02 15.84 46.37
C ALA A 124 28.59 16.10 45.83
N ASP A 125 27.78 17.10 46.20
CA ASP A 125 28.00 18.47 46.69
C ASP A 125 29.28 19.11 46.15
N ASP A 126 29.16 19.74 44.98
CA ASP A 126 29.23 21.20 44.92
C ASP A 126 28.89 21.76 43.53
N LEU A 127 27.91 22.69 43.56
CA LEU A 127 27.80 23.92 42.78
C LEU A 127 27.29 23.87 41.32
N ALA A 128 25.98 24.05 41.23
CA ALA A 128 25.35 25.26 40.68
C ALA A 128 25.93 25.85 39.38
N GLY A 129 25.20 25.63 38.29
CA GLY A 129 25.22 26.45 37.08
C GLY A 129 23.78 26.64 36.58
N THR A 130 23.12 27.67 37.08
CA THR A 130 21.79 28.12 36.67
C THR A 130 21.77 28.57 35.20
N ALA A 131 20.86 28.01 34.40
CA ALA A 131 20.38 28.67 33.18
C ALA A 131 19.17 29.57 33.57
N PRO A 132 19.03 30.78 33.00
CA PRO A 132 18.13 31.79 33.55
C PRO A 132 16.71 31.66 32.97
N GLY A 133 15.69 31.68 33.83
CA GLY A 133 14.40 32.27 33.48
C GLY A 133 13.12 31.43 33.54
N SER A 134 13.07 30.29 34.23
CA SER A 134 11.78 29.62 34.50
C SER A 134 11.17 30.18 35.79
N PRO A 135 9.94 30.75 35.81
CA PRO A 135 9.29 31.10 37.06
C PRO A 135 9.02 29.83 37.88
N ALA A 136 9.32 29.85 39.18
CA ALA A 136 9.02 28.74 40.07
C ALA A 136 7.48 28.56 40.12
N ALA A 137 7.00 27.36 39.75
CA ALA A 137 5.59 27.01 39.82
C ALA A 137 5.38 25.77 40.68
N TRP A 138 4.30 25.75 41.46
CA TRP A 138 3.96 24.65 42.34
C TRP A 138 2.44 24.42 42.40
N LEU A 139 2.04 23.21 42.77
CA LEU A 139 0.66 22.87 43.14
C LEU A 139 0.50 22.89 44.65
N GLU A 140 -0.49 23.63 45.13
CA GLU A 140 -0.81 23.78 46.55
C GLU A 140 -2.07 22.97 46.90
N GLN A 141 -1.98 22.10 47.89
CA GLN A 141 -3.11 21.37 48.44
C GLN A 141 -3.86 22.20 49.50
N PRO A 142 -5.18 22.01 49.70
CA PRO A 142 -5.95 22.66 50.77
C PRO A 142 -5.42 22.35 52.18
N SER A 143 -4.65 21.26 52.33
CA SER A 143 -3.96 20.85 53.55
C SER A 143 -2.68 21.66 53.85
N GLY A 144 -2.24 22.54 52.92
CA GLY A 144 -1.02 23.34 53.03
C GLY A 144 0.24 22.66 52.48
N ALA A 145 0.13 21.51 51.82
CA ALA A 145 1.26 20.86 51.16
C ALA A 145 1.51 21.48 49.77
N HIS A 146 2.75 21.86 49.47
CA HIS A 146 3.15 22.42 48.18
C HIS A 146 4.04 21.42 47.43
N HIS A 147 3.76 21.22 46.14
CA HIS A 147 4.54 20.37 45.26
C HIS A 147 5.11 21.19 44.11
N GLU A 148 6.42 21.35 44.06
CA GLU A 148 7.12 22.08 43.00
C GLU A 148 7.02 21.32 41.67
N LEU A 149 6.89 22.05 40.56
CA LEU A 149 6.69 21.49 39.24
C LEU A 149 7.98 21.57 38.42
N GLU A 150 8.42 20.41 37.93
CA GLU A 150 9.52 20.29 36.97
C GLU A 150 9.03 20.48 35.52
N ALA A 151 9.94 20.30 34.54
CA ALA A 151 9.62 20.48 33.12
C ALA A 151 8.51 19.53 32.64
N GLU A 152 8.43 18.32 33.20
CA GLU A 152 7.27 17.44 33.11
C GLU A 152 6.99 16.87 34.51
N THR A 153 5.75 16.96 34.99
CA THR A 153 5.36 16.47 36.31
C THR A 153 4.09 15.66 36.22
N LEU A 154 4.19 14.39 36.64
CA LEU A 154 3.14 13.40 36.45
C LEU A 154 2.33 13.20 37.73
N ILE A 155 1.02 13.36 37.65
CA ILE A 155 0.12 13.36 38.81
C ILE A 155 -0.66 12.04 38.86
N GLY A 156 -0.54 11.30 39.96
CA GLY A 156 -1.27 10.05 40.12
C GLY A 156 -0.83 9.22 41.32
N ARG A 157 -1.55 8.11 41.57
CA ARG A 157 -1.28 7.22 42.71
C ARG A 157 0.05 6.45 42.62
N GLY A 158 0.67 6.40 41.45
CA GLY A 158 1.90 5.65 41.18
C GLY A 158 3.13 6.50 40.89
N SER A 159 3.01 7.83 40.96
CA SER A 159 4.09 8.77 40.67
C SER A 159 5.12 8.78 41.82
N ARG A 160 6.19 7.99 41.70
CA ARG A 160 7.20 7.84 42.78
C ARG A 160 8.16 9.02 42.93
N ASN A 161 8.27 9.89 41.93
CA ASN A 161 9.17 11.05 41.90
C ASN A 161 8.46 12.38 41.58
N ASP A 162 7.12 12.40 41.50
CA ASP A 162 6.30 13.57 41.15
C ASP A 162 5.13 13.74 42.15
N VAL A 163 4.04 14.43 41.78
CA VAL A 163 2.88 14.67 42.67
C VAL A 163 2.06 13.39 42.87
N GLN A 164 2.26 12.74 44.02
CA GLN A 164 1.46 11.60 44.45
C GLN A 164 0.22 12.06 45.22
N LEU A 165 -0.96 11.67 44.74
CA LEU A 165 -2.24 11.86 45.44
C LEU A 165 -2.71 10.51 45.99
N ASP A 166 -2.79 10.38 47.31
CA ASP A 166 -3.27 9.17 48.00
C ASP A 166 -4.82 9.14 48.05
N ASP A 167 -5.44 9.20 46.88
CA ASP A 167 -6.89 9.10 46.70
C ASP A 167 -7.23 7.88 45.82
N HIS A 168 -8.04 6.98 46.35
CA HIS A 168 -8.45 5.75 45.67
C HIS A 168 -9.21 5.97 44.34
N THR A 169 -9.78 7.17 44.13
CA THR A 169 -10.45 7.57 42.88
C THR A 169 -9.50 8.10 41.80
N VAL A 170 -8.20 8.24 42.11
CA VAL A 170 -7.16 8.72 41.21
C VAL A 170 -6.40 7.55 40.57
N SER A 171 -6.39 7.48 39.24
CA SER A 171 -5.59 6.52 38.46
C SER A 171 -4.09 6.52 38.79
N ARG A 172 -3.39 5.43 38.44
CA ARG A 172 -1.95 5.28 38.67
C ARG A 172 -1.13 6.42 38.04
N TYR A 173 -1.53 6.83 36.84
CA TYR A 173 -1.03 7.98 36.09
C TYR A 173 -2.27 8.73 35.58
N HIS A 174 -2.65 9.81 36.25
CA HIS A 174 -3.97 10.44 36.07
C HIS A 174 -3.90 11.65 35.14
N ALA A 175 -2.93 12.54 35.39
CA ALA A 175 -2.73 13.74 34.60
C ALA A 175 -1.24 14.07 34.49
N LEU A 176 -0.86 14.91 33.53
CA LEU A 176 0.51 15.35 33.28
C LEU A 176 0.56 16.85 33.10
N ILE A 177 1.43 17.54 33.84
CA ILE A 177 1.73 18.95 33.63
C ILE A 177 3.08 19.06 32.92
N ARG A 178 3.16 19.86 31.85
CA ARG A 178 4.43 20.15 31.14
C ARG A 178 4.67 21.65 31.02
N ALA A 179 5.91 22.07 31.19
CA ALA A 179 6.35 23.42 30.85
C ALA A 179 6.59 23.52 29.33
N ALA A 180 5.88 24.41 28.66
CA ALA A 180 6.01 24.66 27.22
C ALA A 180 6.01 26.17 26.94
N GLY A 181 7.11 26.69 26.39
CA GLY A 181 7.19 28.08 25.93
C GLY A 181 6.93 29.17 26.98
N GLY A 182 7.30 28.93 28.25
CA GLY A 182 7.10 29.88 29.35
C GLY A 182 5.76 29.76 30.08
N HIS A 183 4.93 28.76 29.76
CA HIS A 183 3.67 28.46 30.44
C HIS A 183 3.57 26.97 30.79
N TYR A 184 2.68 26.60 31.72
CA TYR A 184 2.44 25.21 32.12
C TYR A 184 1.14 24.69 31.49
N VAL A 185 1.15 23.46 30.98
CA VAL A 185 0.01 22.82 30.31
C VAL A 185 -0.33 21.51 30.98
N LEU A 186 -1.58 21.34 31.42
CA LEU A 186 -2.14 20.15 32.04
C LEU A 186 -2.87 19.28 31.00
N SER A 187 -2.55 17.99 30.95
CA SER A 187 -3.23 17.00 30.10
C SER A 187 -3.79 15.85 30.94
N ASP A 188 -5.01 15.40 30.64
CA ASP A 188 -5.58 14.18 31.22
C ASP A 188 -5.01 12.96 30.49
N LEU A 189 -4.56 11.94 31.23
CA LEU A 189 -3.93 10.74 30.66
C LEU A 189 -4.92 9.56 30.51
N GLY A 190 -6.18 9.86 30.19
CA GLY A 190 -7.24 8.86 30.04
C GLY A 190 -7.79 8.40 31.40
N SER A 191 -7.97 9.34 32.31
CA SER A 191 -8.52 9.06 33.63
C SER A 191 -9.99 8.60 33.53
N SER A 192 -10.38 7.66 34.39
CA SER A 192 -11.75 7.13 34.37
C SER A 192 -12.80 8.11 34.88
N ASN A 193 -12.37 9.14 35.63
CA ASN A 193 -13.25 10.10 36.33
C ASN A 193 -13.05 11.56 35.86
N GLY A 194 -12.13 11.81 34.93
CA GLY A 194 -11.84 13.12 34.36
C GLY A 194 -10.98 14.04 35.25
N THR A 195 -10.11 14.82 34.63
CA THR A 195 -9.39 15.95 35.24
C THR A 195 -10.14 17.25 34.97
N PHE A 196 -10.26 18.14 35.96
CA PHE A 196 -10.98 19.41 35.82
C PHE A 196 -10.11 20.61 36.20
N VAL A 197 -10.23 21.72 35.47
CA VAL A 197 -9.62 23.01 35.84
C VAL A 197 -10.72 24.04 36.00
N ASN A 198 -10.79 24.70 37.16
CA ASN A 198 -11.85 25.65 37.55
C ASN A 198 -13.28 25.10 37.31
N GLY A 199 -13.47 23.79 37.50
CA GLY A 199 -14.75 23.10 37.29
C GLY A 199 -15.03 22.64 35.86
N VAL A 200 -14.16 22.94 34.88
CA VAL A 200 -14.30 22.53 33.47
C VAL A 200 -13.49 21.27 33.20
N LEU A 201 -14.10 20.27 32.55
CA LEU A 201 -13.44 19.01 32.20
C LEU A 201 -12.35 19.23 31.14
N VAL A 202 -11.15 18.71 31.40
CA VAL A 202 -9.99 18.78 30.50
C VAL A 202 -10.10 17.65 29.47
N GLN A 203 -10.59 17.97 28.27
CA GLN A 203 -10.68 17.03 27.14
C GLN A 203 -9.52 17.16 26.14
N ALA A 204 -8.72 18.23 26.27
CA ALA A 204 -7.51 18.51 25.50
C ALA A 204 -6.51 19.26 26.42
N PRO A 205 -5.20 19.30 26.11
CA PRO A 205 -4.20 19.96 26.94
C PRO A 205 -4.59 21.41 27.29
N HIS A 206 -4.63 21.75 28.58
CA HIS A 206 -5.14 23.01 29.12
C HIS A 206 -4.01 23.85 29.74
N SER A 207 -3.85 25.10 29.32
CA SER A 207 -2.84 26.00 29.89
C SER A 207 -3.25 26.51 31.28
N LEU A 208 -2.38 26.37 32.27
CA LEU A 208 -2.60 26.76 33.67
C LEU A 208 -2.14 28.20 33.94
N ARG A 209 -2.96 28.95 34.66
CA ARG A 209 -2.67 30.29 35.19
C ARG A 209 -2.56 30.24 36.71
N SER A 210 -1.67 31.08 37.28
CA SER A 210 -1.54 31.20 38.74
C SER A 210 -2.91 31.54 39.37
N GLY A 211 -3.39 30.68 40.27
CA GLY A 211 -4.72 30.73 40.88
C GLY A 211 -5.72 29.66 40.37
N ASP A 212 -5.42 28.94 39.29
CA ASP A 212 -6.32 27.92 38.74
C ASP A 212 -6.47 26.73 39.69
N ARG A 213 -7.72 26.28 39.89
CA ARG A 213 -8.05 25.12 40.72
C ARG A 213 -8.14 23.85 39.87
N VAL A 214 -7.22 22.93 40.07
CA VAL A 214 -7.12 21.65 39.38
C VAL A 214 -7.74 20.55 40.25
N ARG A 215 -8.85 19.95 39.82
CA ARG A 215 -9.48 18.81 40.51
C ARG A 215 -9.17 17.51 39.80
N ILE A 216 -8.54 16.59 40.52
CA ILE A 216 -8.11 15.26 40.07
C ILE A 216 -8.66 14.22 41.05
N GLY A 217 -9.59 13.38 40.59
CA GLY A 217 -10.37 12.54 41.50
C GLY A 217 -11.20 13.37 42.49
N SER A 218 -11.05 13.10 43.79
CA SER A 218 -11.64 13.90 44.87
C SER A 218 -10.70 14.98 45.44
N ALA A 219 -9.44 15.03 44.99
CA ALA A 219 -8.48 16.06 45.39
C ALA A 219 -8.64 17.33 44.54
N GLU A 220 -8.65 18.50 45.18
CA GLU A 220 -8.64 19.83 44.54
C GLU A 220 -7.32 20.51 44.90
N LEU A 221 -6.57 20.97 43.90
CA LEU A 221 -5.25 21.57 44.00
C LEU A 221 -5.30 22.99 43.43
N VAL A 222 -4.48 23.91 43.92
CA VAL A 222 -4.37 25.26 43.36
C VAL A 222 -3.00 25.43 42.71
N PHE A 223 -2.97 25.77 41.42
CA PHE A 223 -1.74 26.07 40.71
C PHE A 223 -1.25 27.48 41.08
N ARG A 224 0.02 27.61 41.43
CA ARG A 224 0.66 28.88 41.80
C ARG A 224 1.95 29.03 41.00
N ALA A 225 2.19 30.23 40.50
CA ALA A 225 3.44 30.64 39.88
C ALA A 225 3.69 32.13 40.20
N ASP A 226 4.96 32.52 40.37
CA ASP A 226 5.35 33.92 40.61
C ASP A 226 5.02 34.82 39.39
N GLU A 227 4.61 36.08 39.64
CA GLU A 227 3.86 36.94 38.71
C GLU A 227 4.53 37.28 37.35
N ALA A 228 3.72 37.05 36.30
CA ALA A 228 3.35 37.89 35.14
C ALA A 228 4.40 38.40 34.11
N LEU A 229 4.26 37.91 32.87
CA LEU A 229 4.38 38.73 31.66
C LEU A 229 2.97 39.07 31.14
N PRO A 230 2.71 40.33 30.70
CA PRO A 230 1.39 40.77 30.29
C PRO A 230 0.97 40.20 28.92
N PRO A 231 -0.34 40.14 28.61
CA PRO A 231 -0.83 39.70 27.31
C PRO A 231 -0.62 40.81 26.30
N GLY A 232 0.46 40.74 25.52
CA GLY A 232 0.69 41.75 24.48
C GLY A 232 2.07 41.72 23.86
N SER A 233 2.38 40.70 23.06
CA SER A 233 3.25 40.87 21.89
C SER A 233 3.11 39.66 20.98
N LEU A 234 2.68 39.94 19.75
CA LEU A 234 2.97 39.10 18.59
C LEU A 234 4.50 39.00 18.49
N VAL A 235 5.11 37.98 19.10
CA VAL A 235 6.53 37.70 18.90
C VAL A 235 6.66 36.70 17.78
N ALA A 236 7.45 37.11 16.79
CA ALA A 236 7.86 36.36 15.63
C ALA A 236 8.42 34.97 15.97
N ALA A 237 8.41 34.11 14.95
CA ALA A 237 8.89 32.73 14.98
C ALA A 237 10.19 32.52 15.79
N PRO A 238 10.34 31.39 16.50
CA PRO A 238 11.58 31.09 17.20
C PRO A 238 12.71 30.91 16.20
N ALA A 239 13.83 31.59 16.46
CA ALA A 239 15.08 31.50 15.72
C ALA A 239 15.84 30.19 16.06
N SER A 240 15.23 29.04 15.79
CA SER A 240 15.97 27.80 15.53
C SER A 240 16.29 27.75 14.04
N SER A 241 17.44 27.18 13.66
CA SER A 241 17.87 27.07 12.26
C SER A 241 16.73 26.52 11.39
N THR A 242 16.16 27.36 10.54
CA THR A 242 15.05 27.02 9.64
C THR A 242 15.63 26.63 8.29
N GLY A 243 15.37 25.40 7.87
CA GLY A 243 15.67 24.95 6.52
C GLY A 243 14.59 25.42 5.55
N GLN A 244 14.98 25.69 4.31
CA GLN A 244 14.06 26.01 3.21
C GLN A 244 14.25 25.01 2.08
N TRP A 245 13.15 24.58 1.49
CA TRP A 245 13.09 23.72 0.32
C TRP A 245 12.06 24.26 -0.66
N GLN A 246 12.37 24.22 -1.96
CA GLN A 246 11.57 24.88 -3.00
C GLN A 246 11.11 23.89 -4.06
N THR A 247 9.87 24.06 -4.51
CA THR A 247 9.30 23.44 -5.70
C THR A 247 8.85 24.51 -6.70
N SER A 248 8.21 24.09 -7.79
CA SER A 248 7.66 24.99 -8.81
C SER A 248 6.64 25.98 -8.23
N HIS A 249 5.80 25.55 -7.28
CA HIS A 249 4.73 26.37 -6.72
C HIS A 249 4.86 26.64 -5.21
N PHE A 250 5.70 25.90 -4.48
CA PHE A 250 5.78 25.96 -3.01
C PHE A 250 7.16 26.33 -2.46
N ASN A 251 7.15 27.16 -1.41
CA ASN A 251 8.29 27.41 -0.52
C ASN A 251 8.04 26.67 0.80
N VAL A 252 8.72 25.55 1.03
CA VAL A 252 8.58 24.74 2.25
C VAL A 252 9.65 25.12 3.28
N TYR A 253 9.22 25.66 4.41
CA TYR A 253 10.07 25.94 5.58
C TYR A 253 9.88 24.85 6.63
N PHE A 254 10.97 24.43 7.25
CA PHE A 254 10.96 23.41 8.29
C PHE A 254 12.07 23.65 9.33
N GLU A 255 11.93 23.06 10.51
CA GLU A 255 12.98 23.11 11.53
C GLU A 255 14.10 22.13 11.18
N THR A 256 15.36 22.60 11.16
CA THR A 256 16.52 21.76 10.81
C THR A 256 16.71 20.67 11.87
N GLY A 257 16.80 19.41 11.46
CA GLY A 257 16.83 18.24 12.34
C GLY A 257 15.46 17.60 12.63
N SER A 258 14.36 18.20 12.16
CA SER A 258 13.00 17.66 12.33
C SER A 258 12.72 16.48 11.39
N PHE A 259 11.68 15.70 11.72
CA PHE A 259 11.22 14.58 10.87
C PHE A 259 10.85 15.03 9.45
N ALA A 260 10.34 16.25 9.30
CA ALA A 260 9.99 16.85 8.00
C ALA A 260 11.19 16.90 7.04
N GLN A 261 12.40 17.16 7.55
CA GLN A 261 13.61 17.26 6.73
C GLN A 261 13.91 15.95 5.98
N GLY A 262 13.62 14.80 6.58
CA GLY A 262 13.83 13.48 5.96
C GLY A 262 12.77 13.10 4.92
N GLN A 263 11.73 13.92 4.72
CA GLN A 263 10.57 13.61 3.88
C GLN A 263 10.26 14.71 2.84
N LEU A 264 11.12 15.71 2.68
CA LEU A 264 10.85 16.90 1.86
C LEU A 264 10.48 16.58 0.41
N THR A 265 11.18 15.66 -0.24
CA THR A 265 10.88 15.23 -1.62
C THR A 265 9.47 14.63 -1.73
N SER A 266 9.12 13.72 -0.81
CA SER A 266 7.79 13.10 -0.78
C SER A 266 6.68 14.11 -0.48
N VAL A 267 6.94 15.09 0.40
CA VAL A 267 5.97 16.14 0.74
C VAL A 267 5.77 17.07 -0.45
N GLY A 268 6.84 17.45 -1.13
CA GLY A 268 6.76 18.30 -2.31
C GLY A 268 6.08 17.66 -3.50
N ASP A 269 6.43 16.42 -3.84
CA ASP A 269 5.80 15.70 -4.96
C ASP A 269 4.28 15.56 -4.71
N ARG A 270 3.88 15.28 -3.46
CA ARG A 270 2.47 15.25 -3.07
C ARG A 270 1.78 16.61 -3.19
N LEU A 271 2.41 17.68 -2.71
CA LEU A 271 1.87 19.04 -2.79
C LEU A 271 1.72 19.52 -4.24
N GLU A 272 2.71 19.26 -5.10
CA GLU A 272 2.66 19.60 -6.52
C GLU A 272 1.56 18.81 -7.26
N SER A 273 1.47 17.50 -7.01
CA SER A 273 0.41 16.66 -7.58
C SER A 273 -0.97 17.12 -7.13
N ALA A 274 -1.14 17.40 -5.83
CA ALA A 274 -2.38 17.90 -5.26
C ALA A 274 -2.75 19.27 -5.83
N TYR A 275 -1.78 20.17 -6.00
CA TYR A 275 -1.99 21.50 -6.57
C TYR A 275 -2.60 21.44 -7.97
N VAL A 276 -2.02 20.62 -8.85
CA VAL A 276 -2.53 20.44 -10.22
C VAL A 276 -3.95 19.88 -10.22
N VAL A 277 -4.18 18.82 -9.43
CA VAL A 277 -5.49 18.17 -9.31
C VAL A 277 -6.55 19.14 -8.76
N ILE A 278 -6.20 19.94 -7.74
CA ILE A 278 -7.12 20.93 -7.16
C ILE A 278 -7.42 22.05 -8.16
N LEU A 279 -6.43 22.58 -8.87
CA LEU A 279 -6.67 23.59 -9.90
C LEU A 279 -7.61 23.08 -10.99
N GLU A 280 -7.39 21.85 -11.47
CA GLU A 280 -8.27 21.22 -12.44
C GLU A 280 -9.70 21.08 -11.87
N LEU A 281 -9.84 20.60 -10.63
CA LEU A 281 -11.12 20.44 -9.92
C LEU A 281 -11.88 21.74 -9.76
N LEU A 282 -11.19 22.84 -9.46
CA LEU A 282 -11.78 24.19 -9.38
C LEU A 282 -11.95 24.83 -10.76
N GLY A 283 -11.47 24.17 -11.81
CA GLY A 283 -11.48 24.65 -13.17
C GLY A 283 -10.59 25.88 -13.34
N LEU A 284 -9.51 26.06 -12.59
CA LEU A 284 -8.60 27.19 -12.70
C LEU A 284 -7.43 26.87 -13.65
N THR A 285 -6.94 27.86 -14.39
CA THR A 285 -5.75 27.70 -15.24
C THR A 285 -4.47 27.97 -14.44
N VAL A 286 -3.45 27.12 -14.62
CA VAL A 286 -2.12 27.34 -14.05
C VAL A 286 -1.53 28.62 -14.65
N ALA A 287 -1.40 29.68 -13.84
CA ALA A 287 -0.67 30.86 -14.28
C ALA A 287 0.83 30.51 -14.30
N PRO A 288 1.57 30.77 -15.39
CA PRO A 288 3.02 30.59 -15.39
C PRO A 288 3.64 31.66 -14.48
N THR A 289 3.89 31.30 -13.22
CA THR A 289 4.63 32.15 -12.28
C THR A 289 6.10 31.77 -12.29
N THR A 290 6.98 32.76 -12.38
CA THR A 290 8.44 32.58 -12.35
C THR A 290 8.99 32.31 -10.95
N GLU A 291 8.16 32.40 -9.91
CA GLU A 291 8.54 32.15 -8.50
C GLU A 291 7.43 31.35 -7.76
N PRO A 292 7.80 30.49 -6.79
CA PRO A 292 6.86 29.74 -5.96
C PRO A 292 5.97 30.71 -5.15
N SER A 293 4.65 30.52 -5.26
CA SER A 293 3.66 31.51 -4.82
C SER A 293 2.93 31.14 -3.53
N ILE A 294 3.19 29.96 -2.96
CA ILE A 294 2.57 29.47 -1.72
C ILE A 294 3.65 29.05 -0.73
N THR A 295 3.57 29.55 0.49
CA THR A 295 4.50 29.20 1.57
C THR A 295 3.92 28.04 2.38
N VAL A 296 4.71 27.03 2.70
CA VAL A 296 4.33 25.90 3.56
C VAL A 296 5.31 25.84 4.73
N VAL A 297 4.82 25.89 5.96
CA VAL A 297 5.64 25.79 7.17
C VAL A 297 5.31 24.49 7.88
N LEU A 298 6.29 23.62 7.98
CA LEU A 298 6.23 22.36 8.72
C LEU A 298 6.96 22.53 10.04
N ALA A 299 6.24 22.33 11.14
CA ALA A 299 6.81 22.45 12.49
C ALA A 299 6.38 21.27 13.36
N ASP A 300 7.12 20.98 14.42
CA ASP A 300 6.73 19.95 15.39
C ASP A 300 5.54 20.40 16.26
N VAL A 301 5.39 21.72 16.44
CA VAL A 301 4.31 22.36 17.21
C VAL A 301 3.98 23.70 16.55
N LEU A 302 2.68 24.02 16.44
CA LEU A 302 2.22 25.31 15.90
C LEU A 302 1.45 26.12 16.94
N PRO A 303 1.53 27.46 16.95
CA PRO A 303 0.60 28.27 17.73
C PRO A 303 -0.81 28.16 17.15
N ASN A 304 -1.82 28.02 18.01
CA ASN A 304 -3.23 27.95 17.63
C ASN A 304 -3.73 29.37 17.29
N PRO A 305 -4.09 29.66 16.03
CA PRO A 305 -4.47 31.01 15.61
C PRO A 305 -5.85 31.44 16.15
N TRP A 306 -6.69 30.48 16.55
CA TRP A 306 -8.04 30.74 17.04
C TRP A 306 -8.10 30.85 18.58
N GLN A 307 -7.05 30.44 19.27
CA GLN A 307 -6.95 30.47 20.74
C GLN A 307 -5.56 30.97 21.17
N PRO A 308 -5.41 32.29 21.42
CA PRO A 308 -4.14 32.88 21.84
C PRO A 308 -3.57 32.21 23.09
N GLY A 309 -2.35 31.69 23.00
CA GLY A 309 -1.65 30.98 24.10
C GLY A 309 -1.75 29.45 24.06
N MET A 310 -2.49 28.86 23.12
CA MET A 310 -2.51 27.40 22.92
C MET A 310 -1.65 26.99 21.72
N THR A 311 -1.18 25.74 21.71
CA THR A 311 -0.44 25.14 20.61
C THR A 311 -1.15 23.92 20.00
N LEU A 312 -1.06 23.76 18.69
CA LEU A 312 -1.52 22.61 17.93
C LEU A 312 -0.41 21.54 17.92
N LEU A 313 -0.78 20.33 18.32
CA LEU A 313 0.10 19.14 18.34
C LEU A 313 -0.17 18.18 17.17
N SER A 314 -1.21 18.43 16.38
CA SER A 314 -1.55 17.72 15.15
C SER A 314 -2.42 18.62 14.25
N GLY A 315 -2.47 18.33 12.95
CA GLY A 315 -3.23 19.13 11.98
C GLY A 315 -2.50 20.38 11.53
N GLY A 316 -3.25 21.40 11.12
CA GLY A 316 -2.69 22.65 10.59
C GLY A 316 -3.77 23.64 10.20
N TYR A 317 -3.35 24.79 9.66
CA TYR A 317 -4.24 25.82 9.14
C TYR A 317 -3.65 26.48 7.90
N ALA A 318 -4.54 26.98 7.04
CA ALA A 318 -4.19 27.80 5.89
C ALA A 318 -4.50 29.27 6.20
N ASP A 319 -3.57 30.16 5.89
CA ASP A 319 -3.73 31.61 5.92
C ASP A 319 -3.81 32.11 4.47
N SER A 320 -5.05 32.35 4.01
CA SER A 320 -5.33 32.82 2.66
C SER A 320 -4.85 34.24 2.38
N GLN A 321 -4.66 35.09 3.40
CA GLN A 321 -4.13 36.45 3.21
C GLN A 321 -2.63 36.43 2.94
N ARG A 322 -1.90 35.51 3.57
CA ARG A 322 -0.44 35.34 3.39
C ARG A 322 -0.06 34.30 2.34
N ARG A 323 -1.05 33.60 1.75
CA ARG A 323 -0.86 32.42 0.89
C ARG A 323 0.05 31.39 1.56
N GLU A 324 -0.24 31.09 2.82
CA GLU A 324 0.62 30.29 3.69
C GLU A 324 -0.13 29.09 4.29
N ILE A 325 0.48 27.92 4.30
CA ILE A 325 -0.02 26.72 4.98
C ILE A 325 0.91 26.43 6.15
N ARG A 326 0.37 26.25 7.35
CA ARG A 326 1.14 25.83 8.52
C ARG A 326 0.62 24.48 8.99
N ALA A 327 1.46 23.46 8.99
CA ALA A 327 1.07 22.12 9.42
C ALA A 327 2.06 21.51 10.42
N VAL A 328 1.53 20.73 11.37
CA VAL A 328 2.32 19.92 12.27
C VAL A 328 2.80 18.66 11.51
N TYR A 329 4.10 18.36 11.53
CA TYR A 329 4.67 17.25 10.77
C TYR A 329 5.72 16.46 11.56
N ARG A 330 5.34 15.28 12.09
CA ARG A 330 6.16 14.46 13.01
C ARG A 330 6.12 12.98 12.67
N ALA A 331 7.04 12.19 13.23
CA ALA A 331 7.12 10.75 13.01
C ALA A 331 5.88 9.96 13.48
N ASP A 332 5.16 10.45 14.49
CA ASP A 332 3.91 9.88 15.01
C ASP A 332 2.65 10.44 14.32
N SER A 333 2.82 11.45 13.45
CA SER A 333 1.79 11.99 12.56
C SER A 333 2.35 12.28 11.15
N PRO A 334 2.88 11.28 10.43
CA PRO A 334 3.61 11.50 9.17
C PRO A 334 2.70 11.67 7.93
N GLY A 335 1.42 11.97 8.12
CA GLY A 335 0.39 11.99 7.07
C GLY A 335 -0.58 13.15 7.19
N THR A 336 -0.09 14.35 7.51
CA THR A 336 -0.92 15.53 7.74
C THR A 336 -1.68 15.94 6.47
N ARG A 337 -2.93 16.37 6.66
CA ARG A 337 -3.94 16.85 5.69
C ARG A 337 -3.51 18.07 4.86
N LEU A 338 -2.31 18.04 4.28
CA LEU A 338 -1.71 19.13 3.52
C LEU A 338 -2.51 19.42 2.25
N GLU A 339 -3.02 18.39 1.60
CA GLU A 339 -3.88 18.47 0.43
C GLU A 339 -5.22 19.14 0.78
N GLN A 340 -5.75 18.84 1.97
CA GLN A 340 -6.96 19.50 2.50
C GLN A 340 -6.72 20.99 2.77
N LEU A 341 -5.60 21.33 3.41
CA LEU A 341 -5.23 22.72 3.70
C LEU A 341 -4.94 23.50 2.41
N LEU A 342 -4.35 22.85 1.41
CA LEU A 342 -4.13 23.41 0.09
C LEU A 342 -5.45 23.66 -0.65
N LEU A 343 -6.37 22.69 -0.60
CA LEU A 343 -7.72 22.84 -1.15
C LEU A 343 -8.45 24.01 -0.50
N GLN A 344 -8.35 24.16 0.83
CA GLN A 344 -8.92 25.29 1.57
C GLN A 344 -8.30 26.62 1.12
N LEU A 345 -6.96 26.69 1.02
CA LEU A 345 -6.24 27.89 0.59
C LEU A 345 -6.66 28.34 -0.82
N LEU A 346 -6.81 27.39 -1.75
CA LEU A 346 -7.17 27.69 -3.14
C LEU A 346 -8.65 28.01 -3.32
N LEU A 347 -9.54 27.38 -2.55
CA LEU A 347 -10.96 27.75 -2.49
C LEU A 347 -11.15 29.19 -1.99
N ASP A 348 -10.40 29.60 -0.97
CA ASP A 348 -10.38 30.98 -0.48
C ASP A 348 -9.86 31.96 -1.55
N GLY A 349 -8.88 31.54 -2.36
CA GLY A 349 -8.36 32.30 -3.50
C GLY A 349 -9.43 32.55 -4.58
N VAL A 350 -10.22 31.55 -4.95
CA VAL A 350 -11.39 31.71 -5.85
C VAL A 350 -12.41 32.70 -5.28
N ALA A 351 -12.51 32.76 -3.95
CA ALA A 351 -13.39 33.70 -3.25
C ALA A 351 -12.80 35.11 -3.05
N SER A 352 -11.54 35.36 -3.43
CA SER A 352 -10.95 36.70 -3.36
C SER A 352 -11.42 37.62 -4.51
N GLU A 353 -11.80 37.04 -5.66
CA GLU A 353 -12.49 37.77 -6.75
C GLU A 353 -13.99 37.99 -6.47
N ALA A 354 -14.59 37.16 -5.62
CA ALA A 354 -15.99 37.24 -5.20
C ALA A 354 -16.08 37.08 -3.69
N ARG A 355 -16.09 38.21 -2.95
CA ARG A 355 -16.13 38.32 -1.47
C ARG A 355 -16.53 37.03 -0.73
N ALA A 356 -15.53 36.22 -0.42
CA ALA A 356 -15.46 35.15 0.59
C ALA A 356 -16.54 34.04 0.51
N LEU A 357 -16.07 32.81 0.29
CA LEU A 357 -16.76 31.54 0.55
C LEU A 357 -16.12 30.91 1.81
N PRO A 358 -16.03 31.58 2.97
CA PRO A 358 -15.36 30.96 4.10
C PRO A 358 -16.36 29.99 4.74
N VAL A 359 -15.99 28.72 4.83
CA VAL A 359 -16.46 27.82 5.90
C VAL A 359 -17.97 27.44 5.90
N SER A 360 -18.82 28.05 5.07
CA SER A 360 -20.28 27.92 5.19
C SER A 360 -20.87 26.62 4.62
N ARG A 361 -20.07 25.81 3.89
CA ARG A 361 -20.52 24.56 3.26
C ARG A 361 -19.49 23.44 3.40
N PRO A 362 -19.26 22.94 4.63
CA PRO A 362 -18.23 21.95 4.91
C PRO A 362 -18.47 20.61 4.20
N ALA A 363 -19.72 20.28 3.83
CA ALA A 363 -20.01 19.11 2.99
C ALA A 363 -19.43 19.20 1.57
N LEU A 364 -19.41 20.40 0.96
CA LEU A 364 -18.79 20.63 -0.35
C LEU A 364 -17.27 20.44 -0.28
N VAL A 365 -16.66 20.97 0.78
CA VAL A 365 -15.23 20.84 1.02
C VAL A 365 -14.85 19.37 1.21
N ALA A 366 -15.59 18.62 2.04
CA ALA A 366 -15.35 17.19 2.25
C ALA A 366 -15.54 16.35 0.97
N GLY A 367 -16.53 16.70 0.13
CA GLY A 367 -16.72 16.04 -1.17
C GLY A 367 -15.58 16.34 -2.15
N LEU A 368 -15.10 17.58 -2.21
CA LEU A 368 -13.94 17.95 -3.01
C LEU A 368 -12.65 17.28 -2.51
N GLU A 369 -12.46 17.20 -1.20
CA GLU A 369 -11.34 16.49 -0.58
C GLU A 369 -11.34 15.00 -0.97
N THR A 370 -12.51 14.36 -0.93
CA THR A 370 -12.67 12.98 -1.39
C THR A 370 -12.28 12.83 -2.86
N LEU A 371 -12.65 13.79 -3.73
CA LEU A 371 -12.27 13.78 -5.15
C LEU A 371 -10.77 13.98 -5.36
N VAL A 372 -10.13 14.87 -4.60
CA VAL A 372 -8.68 15.08 -4.65
C VAL A 372 -7.96 13.78 -4.30
N LEU A 373 -8.37 13.10 -3.23
CA LEU A 373 -7.76 11.84 -2.80
C LEU A 373 -7.94 10.72 -3.83
N VAL A 374 -9.15 10.56 -4.40
CA VAL A 374 -9.43 9.57 -5.45
C VAL A 374 -8.53 9.82 -6.67
N ARG A 375 -8.41 11.07 -7.12
CA ARG A 375 -7.58 11.44 -8.27
C ARG A 375 -6.08 11.27 -8.00
N LEU A 376 -5.61 11.59 -6.79
CA LEU A 376 -4.22 11.35 -6.39
C LEU A 376 -3.87 9.86 -6.31
N SER A 377 -4.86 8.99 -6.07
CA SER A 377 -4.67 7.53 -6.12
C SER A 377 -4.64 6.93 -7.53
N GLY A 378 -4.86 7.75 -8.57
CA GLY A 378 -4.92 7.31 -9.96
C GLY A 378 -6.22 6.59 -10.36
N SER A 379 -7.20 6.48 -9.46
CA SER A 379 -8.50 5.85 -9.72
C SER A 379 -9.58 6.85 -10.15
N GLU A 380 -10.64 6.34 -10.77
CA GLU A 380 -11.82 7.16 -11.08
C GLU A 380 -12.91 7.09 -10.00
N VAL A 381 -13.75 8.13 -9.95
CA VAL A 381 -14.95 8.18 -9.08
C VAL A 381 -15.94 7.06 -9.45
N SER A 382 -15.96 6.66 -10.73
CA SER A 382 -16.72 5.52 -11.25
C SER A 382 -16.32 4.19 -10.59
N GLU A 383 -15.07 4.04 -10.18
CA GLU A 383 -14.50 2.81 -9.63
C GLU A 383 -14.58 2.77 -8.10
N GLN A 384 -14.17 3.84 -7.40
CA GLN A 384 -14.07 3.83 -5.93
C GLN A 384 -15.33 4.32 -5.21
N VAL A 385 -16.07 5.26 -5.80
CA VAL A 385 -17.16 5.98 -5.10
C VAL A 385 -18.53 5.55 -5.61
N THR A 386 -18.69 5.42 -6.93
CA THR A 386 -19.97 5.14 -7.58
C THR A 386 -20.64 3.84 -7.14
N PRO A 387 -19.94 2.71 -6.92
CA PRO A 387 -20.55 1.47 -6.43
C PRO A 387 -21.26 1.66 -5.08
N THR A 388 -20.58 2.34 -4.15
CA THR A 388 -21.07 2.67 -2.81
C THR A 388 -22.30 3.58 -2.86
N LEU A 389 -22.33 4.54 -3.80
CA LEU A 389 -23.47 5.44 -4.00
C LEU A 389 -24.68 4.75 -4.63
N VAL A 390 -24.44 3.85 -5.59
CA VAL A 390 -25.49 3.01 -6.17
C VAL A 390 -26.12 2.13 -5.08
N GLU A 391 -25.30 1.50 -4.25
CA GLU A 391 -25.76 0.69 -3.13
C GLU A 391 -26.55 1.50 -2.08
N ALA A 392 -26.05 2.68 -1.69
CA ALA A 392 -26.74 3.57 -0.76
C ALA A 392 -28.08 4.05 -1.32
N LYS A 393 -28.16 4.33 -2.63
CA LYS A 393 -29.40 4.69 -3.31
C LYS A 393 -30.41 3.54 -3.30
N GLU A 394 -29.96 2.31 -3.55
CA GLU A 394 -30.81 1.12 -3.49
C GLU A 394 -31.34 0.82 -2.09
N ARG A 395 -30.54 1.12 -1.06
CA ARG A 395 -30.94 1.02 0.35
C ARG A 395 -31.86 2.15 0.81
N GLY A 396 -32.13 3.15 -0.03
CA GLY A 396 -32.86 4.36 0.36
C GLY A 396 -32.10 5.23 1.36
N ALA A 397 -30.79 4.99 1.51
CA ALA A 397 -29.91 5.64 2.46
C ALA A 397 -29.06 6.78 1.82
N LEU A 398 -29.21 7.04 0.51
CA LEU A 398 -28.47 8.09 -0.17
C LEU A 398 -28.97 9.49 0.27
N PRO A 399 -28.16 10.26 1.03
CA PRO A 399 -28.56 11.54 1.61
C PRO A 399 -28.89 12.58 0.53
N SER A 400 -29.77 13.54 0.85
CA SER A 400 -30.13 14.63 -0.07
C SER A 400 -28.96 15.60 -0.23
N ILE A 401 -28.51 15.79 -1.46
CA ILE A 401 -27.37 16.67 -1.76
C ILE A 401 -27.74 18.12 -1.45
N GLY A 402 -28.97 18.52 -1.80
CA GLY A 402 -29.47 19.85 -1.44
C GLY A 402 -29.43 20.11 0.07
N THR A 403 -29.71 19.09 0.90
CA THR A 403 -29.62 19.23 2.37
C THR A 403 -28.19 19.21 2.89
N LEU A 404 -27.31 18.38 2.32
CA LEU A 404 -25.91 18.30 2.72
C LEU A 404 -25.15 19.59 2.37
N LEU A 405 -25.39 20.15 1.18
CA LEU A 405 -24.77 21.41 0.77
C LEU A 405 -25.32 22.62 1.53
N ALA A 406 -26.47 22.49 2.18
CA ALA A 406 -27.06 23.52 3.04
C ALA A 406 -26.72 23.33 4.53
N SER A 407 -26.13 22.19 4.93
CA SER A 407 -25.81 21.93 6.33
C SER A 407 -24.51 22.59 6.76
N SER A 408 -24.50 23.13 7.98
CA SER A 408 -23.30 23.66 8.63
C SER A 408 -22.41 22.58 9.26
N GLU A 409 -22.81 21.30 9.18
CA GLU A 409 -22.05 20.17 9.72
C GLU A 409 -21.12 19.56 8.68
N PRO A 410 -19.89 19.16 9.05
CA PRO A 410 -18.97 18.50 8.14
C PRO A 410 -19.52 17.15 7.69
N ALA A 411 -19.45 16.89 6.38
CA ALA A 411 -19.83 15.59 5.83
C ALA A 411 -18.72 14.57 6.10
N VAL A 412 -19.11 13.39 6.59
CA VAL A 412 -18.21 12.25 6.85
C VAL A 412 -18.73 11.03 6.09
N ASP A 413 -17.83 10.12 5.70
CA ASP A 413 -18.12 8.85 5.04
C ASP A 413 -19.06 8.99 3.82
N MET A 414 -20.26 8.39 3.92
CA MET A 414 -21.26 8.34 2.85
C MET A 414 -21.71 9.73 2.38
N SER A 415 -21.75 10.72 3.27
CA SER A 415 -22.16 12.08 2.91
C SER A 415 -21.09 12.78 2.07
N ALA A 416 -19.80 12.56 2.39
CA ALA A 416 -18.69 13.10 1.61
C ALA A 416 -18.60 12.40 0.24
N ALA A 417 -18.75 11.07 0.22
CA ALA A 417 -18.83 10.27 -1.00
C ALA A 417 -20.00 10.72 -1.92
N ALA A 418 -21.17 11.01 -1.35
CA ALA A 418 -22.33 11.45 -2.12
C ALA A 418 -22.11 12.83 -2.75
N VAL A 419 -21.50 13.77 -2.00
CA VAL A 419 -21.15 15.08 -2.55
C VAL A 419 -20.04 14.95 -3.60
N ALA A 420 -19.04 14.10 -3.39
CA ALA A 420 -17.99 13.81 -4.36
C ALA A 420 -18.55 13.31 -5.70
N GLY A 421 -19.38 12.26 -5.66
CA GLY A 421 -20.03 11.72 -6.86
C GLY A 421 -20.99 12.70 -7.54
N PHE A 422 -21.60 13.61 -6.77
CA PHE A 422 -22.44 14.67 -7.34
C PHE A 422 -21.62 15.76 -8.03
N VAL A 423 -20.53 16.22 -7.40
CA VAL A 423 -19.63 17.24 -7.96
C VAL A 423 -18.95 16.73 -9.23
N ASP A 424 -18.49 15.48 -9.24
CA ASP A 424 -17.91 14.85 -10.43
C ASP A 424 -18.92 14.79 -11.59
N TYR A 425 -20.17 14.43 -11.30
CA TYR A 425 -21.26 14.48 -12.29
C TYR A 425 -21.50 15.90 -12.82
N LEU A 426 -21.48 16.93 -11.97
CA LEU A 426 -21.67 18.32 -12.42
C LEU A 426 -20.56 18.74 -13.39
N ARG A 427 -19.31 18.44 -13.06
CA ARG A 427 -18.15 18.76 -13.91
C ARG A 427 -18.23 18.06 -15.25
N GLN A 428 -18.55 16.76 -15.27
CA GLN A 428 -18.67 15.99 -16.51
C GLN A 428 -19.85 16.44 -17.38
N GLN A 429 -20.99 16.75 -16.78
CA GLN A 429 -22.23 17.04 -17.51
C GLN A 429 -22.32 18.48 -18.03
N TYR A 430 -21.74 19.45 -17.30
CA TYR A 430 -21.89 20.88 -17.61
C TYR A 430 -20.56 21.58 -17.92
N GLY A 431 -19.41 20.90 -17.73
CA GLY A 431 -18.08 21.42 -18.03
C GLY A 431 -17.50 22.32 -16.92
N PRO A 432 -16.19 22.64 -17.02
CA PRO A 432 -15.46 23.36 -15.98
C PRO A 432 -15.90 24.82 -15.82
N GLU A 433 -16.31 25.50 -16.89
CA GLU A 433 -16.77 26.90 -16.84
C GLU A 433 -18.08 27.05 -16.06
N ALA A 434 -19.08 26.22 -16.36
CA ALA A 434 -20.36 26.24 -15.65
C ALA A 434 -20.20 25.81 -14.17
N TRP A 435 -19.29 24.87 -13.90
CA TRP A 435 -18.93 24.51 -12.52
C TRP A 435 -18.29 25.68 -11.77
N ARG A 436 -17.39 26.42 -12.41
CA ARG A 436 -16.77 27.62 -11.81
C ARG A 436 -17.81 28.70 -11.55
N ASP A 437 -18.71 28.96 -12.50
CA ASP A 437 -19.82 29.91 -12.33
C ASP A 437 -20.75 29.50 -11.19
N PHE A 438 -20.97 28.19 -11.00
CA PHE A 438 -21.72 27.68 -9.85
C PHE A 438 -21.00 28.00 -8.55
N LEU A 439 -19.71 27.67 -8.42
CA LEU A 439 -18.90 27.96 -7.23
C LEU A 439 -18.90 29.46 -6.87
N VAL A 440 -18.70 30.34 -7.85
CA VAL A 440 -18.75 31.81 -7.66
C VAL A 440 -20.17 32.25 -7.25
N GLY A 441 -21.20 31.66 -7.86
CA GLY A 441 -22.60 31.91 -7.53
C GLY A 441 -22.98 31.50 -6.10
N LEU A 442 -22.33 30.48 -5.52
CA LEU A 442 -22.59 30.04 -4.14
C LEU A 442 -22.20 31.09 -3.09
N VAL A 443 -21.31 32.03 -3.43
CA VAL A 443 -20.90 33.13 -2.55
C VAL A 443 -22.01 34.18 -2.40
N ALA A 444 -22.65 34.53 -3.52
CA ALA A 444 -23.51 35.71 -3.62
C ALA A 444 -25.02 35.40 -3.64
N ALA A 445 -25.40 34.12 -3.77
CA ALA A 445 -26.79 33.70 -3.96
C ALA A 445 -27.12 32.42 -3.20
N THR A 446 -28.42 32.11 -3.07
CA THR A 446 -28.86 30.83 -2.50
C THR A 446 -28.39 29.65 -3.38
N LEU A 447 -28.23 28.46 -2.79
CA LEU A 447 -27.82 27.23 -3.52
C LEU A 447 -28.64 27.00 -4.80
N ASP A 448 -29.94 27.31 -4.74
CA ASP A 448 -30.87 27.10 -5.85
C ASP A 448 -30.77 28.18 -6.93
N GLU A 449 -30.49 29.44 -6.56
CA GLU A 449 -30.22 30.53 -7.51
C GLU A 449 -28.89 30.35 -8.23
N ALA A 450 -27.85 29.93 -7.50
CA ALA A 450 -26.55 29.60 -8.08
C ALA A 450 -26.68 28.44 -9.08
N ALA A 451 -27.43 27.39 -8.73
CA ALA A 451 -27.70 26.27 -9.64
C ALA A 451 -28.47 26.70 -10.90
N ARG A 452 -29.48 27.57 -10.76
CA ARG A 452 -30.24 28.08 -11.91
C ARG A 452 -29.40 28.94 -12.84
N ARG A 453 -28.51 29.75 -12.27
CA ARG A 453 -27.61 30.61 -13.04
C ARG A 453 -26.56 29.80 -13.80
N ALA A 454 -25.97 28.80 -13.17
CA ALA A 454 -24.90 28.00 -13.74
C ALA A 454 -25.39 26.86 -14.65
N PHE A 455 -26.46 26.17 -14.26
CA PHE A 455 -26.94 24.94 -14.93
C PHE A 455 -28.32 25.10 -15.60
N GLY A 456 -28.96 26.26 -15.49
CA GLY A 456 -30.31 26.51 -16.02
C GLY A 456 -31.42 25.73 -15.32
N ARG A 457 -31.13 25.08 -14.18
CA ARG A 457 -32.03 24.17 -13.44
C ARG A 457 -31.89 24.36 -11.93
N SER A 458 -32.92 24.05 -11.16
CA SER A 458 -32.81 24.07 -9.68
C SER A 458 -31.93 22.93 -9.17
N ILE A 459 -31.33 23.06 -7.98
CA ILE A 459 -30.45 22.03 -7.40
C ILE A 459 -31.20 20.71 -7.24
N ALA A 460 -32.49 20.75 -6.87
CA ALA A 460 -33.33 19.56 -6.76
C ALA A 460 -33.56 18.87 -8.13
N GLN A 461 -33.65 19.63 -9.22
CA GLN A 461 -33.76 19.06 -10.57
C GLN A 461 -32.45 18.43 -11.02
N VAL A 462 -31.32 19.06 -10.71
CA VAL A 462 -29.99 18.55 -11.03
C VAL A 462 -29.66 17.31 -10.20
N GLU A 463 -29.96 17.32 -8.90
CA GLU A 463 -29.85 16.16 -8.02
C GLU A 463 -30.74 15.00 -8.50
N LYS A 464 -31.98 15.27 -8.91
CA LYS A 464 -32.86 14.24 -9.48
C LYS A 464 -32.30 13.66 -10.79
N ALA A 465 -31.60 14.45 -11.60
CA ALA A 465 -30.94 13.99 -12.81
C ALA A 465 -29.72 13.12 -12.49
N TRP A 466 -28.87 13.55 -11.57
CA TRP A 466 -27.74 12.77 -11.06
C TRP A 466 -28.18 11.45 -10.40
N ARG A 467 -29.19 11.48 -9.53
CA ARG A 467 -29.74 10.24 -8.96
C ARG A 467 -30.26 9.30 -10.04
N LYS A 468 -30.69 9.79 -11.21
CA LYS A 468 -31.08 8.92 -12.34
C LYS A 468 -29.89 8.31 -13.08
N THR A 469 -28.68 8.87 -12.98
CA THR A 469 -27.46 8.29 -13.54
C THR A 469 -26.87 7.21 -12.64
N LEU A 470 -27.06 7.32 -11.31
CA LEU A 470 -26.78 6.27 -10.32
C LEU A 470 -27.71 5.05 -10.46
N ARG A 471 -27.86 4.46 -11.64
CA ARG A 471 -28.63 3.23 -11.81
C ARG A 471 -27.74 2.04 -11.45
N PRO A 472 -28.25 1.02 -10.74
CA PRO A 472 -27.62 -0.27 -10.83
C PRO A 472 -27.51 -0.68 -12.29
N VAL A 473 -26.43 -1.39 -12.63
CA VAL A 473 -26.26 -2.05 -13.93
C VAL A 473 -27.60 -2.70 -14.27
N PRO A 474 -28.24 -2.32 -15.38
CA PRO A 474 -29.66 -2.55 -15.56
C PRO A 474 -29.99 -4.04 -15.51
N LEU A 475 -31.14 -4.36 -14.91
CA LEU A 475 -31.85 -5.66 -14.94
C LEU A 475 -32.09 -6.23 -16.37
N GLY A 476 -31.59 -5.58 -17.42
CA GLY A 476 -31.59 -6.02 -18.82
C GLY A 476 -30.33 -6.76 -19.27
N GLY A 477 -29.33 -6.95 -18.40
CA GLY A 477 -28.07 -7.67 -18.73
C GLY A 477 -28.30 -9.07 -19.29
N GLY A 478 -29.28 -9.82 -18.76
CA GLY A 478 -29.58 -11.18 -19.25
C GLY A 478 -29.96 -11.25 -20.74
N VAL A 479 -30.62 -10.22 -21.28
CA VAL A 479 -30.95 -10.16 -22.72
C VAL A 479 -29.70 -9.91 -23.55
N LYS A 480 -28.82 -9.00 -23.11
CA LYS A 480 -27.52 -8.77 -23.76
C LYS A 480 -26.65 -10.02 -23.70
N PHE A 481 -26.60 -10.71 -22.56
CA PHE A 481 -25.90 -11.99 -22.41
C PHE A 481 -26.42 -13.02 -23.41
N LEU A 482 -27.74 -13.20 -23.52
CA LEU A 482 -28.34 -14.11 -24.50
C LEU A 482 -28.01 -13.73 -25.95
N GLN A 483 -27.98 -12.44 -26.29
CA GLN A 483 -27.59 -11.97 -27.62
C GLN A 483 -26.12 -12.28 -27.94
N VAL A 484 -25.23 -11.96 -27.02
CA VAL A 484 -23.78 -12.19 -27.17
C VAL A 484 -23.47 -13.69 -27.18
N ALA A 485 -24.03 -14.44 -26.22
CA ALA A 485 -23.94 -15.90 -26.18
C ALA A 485 -24.50 -16.52 -27.47
N GLY A 486 -25.62 -16.01 -27.98
CA GLY A 486 -26.20 -16.44 -29.25
C GLY A 486 -25.24 -16.30 -30.43
N ARG A 487 -24.46 -15.22 -30.49
CA ARG A 487 -23.42 -15.01 -31.52
C ARG A 487 -22.32 -16.08 -31.45
N TYR A 488 -21.87 -16.44 -30.24
CA TYR A 488 -20.84 -17.46 -30.04
C TYR A 488 -21.35 -18.91 -30.16
N LEU A 489 -22.63 -19.15 -29.86
CA LEU A 489 -23.28 -20.46 -30.01
C LEU A 489 -23.73 -20.74 -31.44
N TRP A 490 -23.91 -19.72 -32.28
CA TRP A 490 -24.38 -19.85 -33.66
C TRP A 490 -23.56 -20.82 -34.54
N PRO A 491 -22.20 -20.81 -34.51
CA PRO A 491 -21.40 -21.81 -35.21
C PRO A 491 -21.73 -23.25 -34.81
N HIS A 492 -22.22 -23.46 -33.59
CA HIS A 492 -22.57 -24.75 -33.01
C HIS A 492 -24.08 -25.08 -33.07
N ARG A 493 -24.87 -24.38 -33.90
CA ARG A 493 -26.34 -24.51 -33.97
C ARG A 493 -26.89 -25.94 -34.07
N LEU A 494 -26.22 -26.86 -34.76
CA LEU A 494 -26.66 -28.26 -34.87
C LEU A 494 -26.52 -29.00 -33.53
N ARG A 495 -25.46 -28.72 -32.77
CA ARG A 495 -25.24 -29.29 -31.43
C ARG A 495 -26.17 -28.66 -30.40
N VAL A 496 -26.44 -27.37 -30.53
CA VAL A 496 -27.47 -26.70 -29.70
C VAL A 496 -28.84 -27.32 -29.95
N ALA A 497 -29.21 -27.61 -31.21
CA ALA A 497 -30.45 -28.31 -31.52
C ALA A 497 -30.50 -29.74 -30.92
N GLU A 498 -29.37 -30.46 -30.93
CA GLU A 498 -29.22 -31.77 -30.27
C GLU A 498 -29.46 -31.66 -28.75
N ILE A 499 -28.90 -30.65 -28.07
CA ILE A 499 -29.13 -30.37 -26.64
C ILE A 499 -30.63 -30.11 -26.38
N VAL A 500 -31.25 -29.22 -27.16
CA VAL A 500 -32.68 -28.88 -27.02
C VAL A 500 -33.56 -30.11 -27.20
N PHE A 501 -33.24 -30.98 -28.17
CA PHE A 501 -33.95 -32.25 -28.38
C PHE A 501 -33.89 -33.16 -27.14
N TYR A 502 -32.71 -33.32 -26.52
CA TYR A 502 -32.57 -34.13 -25.31
C TYR A 502 -33.26 -33.50 -24.10
N ILE A 503 -33.24 -32.18 -23.96
CA ILE A 503 -34.03 -31.47 -22.95
C ILE A 503 -35.51 -31.77 -23.12
N ILE A 504 -36.06 -31.68 -24.34
CA ILE A 504 -37.47 -32.00 -24.62
C ILE A 504 -37.77 -33.47 -24.27
N LEU A 505 -36.90 -34.40 -24.63
CA LEU A 505 -37.06 -35.82 -24.30
C LEU A 505 -37.08 -36.04 -22.78
N SER A 506 -36.22 -35.33 -22.03
CA SER A 506 -36.17 -35.39 -20.56
C SER A 506 -37.45 -34.83 -19.93
N VAL A 507 -37.95 -33.70 -20.43
CA VAL A 507 -39.22 -33.11 -19.97
C VAL A 507 -40.38 -34.06 -20.25
N ALA A 508 -40.44 -34.65 -21.45
CA ALA A 508 -41.47 -35.61 -21.82
C ALA A 508 -41.44 -36.85 -20.93
N PHE A 509 -40.25 -37.38 -20.61
CA PHE A 509 -40.11 -38.50 -19.68
C PHE A 509 -40.57 -38.14 -18.26
N GLY A 510 -40.17 -36.97 -17.73
CA GLY A 510 -40.56 -36.54 -16.38
C GLY A 510 -42.09 -36.40 -16.21
N ILE A 511 -42.76 -35.85 -17.22
CA ILE A 511 -44.22 -35.74 -17.27
C ILE A 511 -44.89 -37.10 -17.47
N GLY A 512 -44.35 -37.92 -18.38
CA GLY A 512 -44.83 -39.27 -18.62
C GLY A 512 -44.73 -40.15 -17.38
N LEU A 513 -43.62 -40.06 -16.63
CA LEU A 513 -43.42 -40.76 -15.37
C LEU A 513 -44.45 -40.33 -14.32
N ALA A 514 -44.69 -39.02 -14.16
CA ALA A 514 -45.71 -38.53 -13.25
C ALA A 514 -47.11 -39.04 -13.63
N ARG A 515 -47.45 -39.04 -14.91
CA ARG A 515 -48.73 -39.58 -15.42
C ARG A 515 -48.83 -41.10 -15.21
N SER A 516 -47.73 -41.83 -15.36
CA SER A 516 -47.72 -43.28 -15.20
C SER A 516 -48.11 -43.75 -13.80
N GLN A 517 -47.92 -42.92 -12.77
CA GLN A 517 -48.36 -43.22 -11.41
C GLN A 517 -49.88 -43.30 -11.31
N GLY A 518 -50.61 -42.50 -12.10
CA GLY A 518 -52.06 -42.57 -12.16
C GLY A 518 -52.55 -43.83 -12.87
N ILE A 519 -51.93 -44.17 -14.01
CA ILE A 519 -52.21 -45.40 -14.77
C ILE A 519 -51.94 -46.64 -13.91
N LEU A 520 -50.82 -46.65 -13.18
CA LEU A 520 -50.46 -47.74 -12.28
C LEU A 520 -51.54 -47.97 -11.21
N LEU A 521 -52.15 -46.90 -10.68
CA LEU A 521 -53.17 -47.03 -9.67
C LEU A 521 -54.52 -47.46 -10.26
N ASP A 522 -55.00 -46.77 -11.29
CA ASP A 522 -56.34 -46.97 -11.83
C ASP A 522 -56.46 -48.22 -12.72
N GLU A 523 -55.47 -48.48 -13.59
CA GLU A 523 -55.55 -49.52 -14.62
C GLU A 523 -54.84 -50.81 -14.25
N VAL A 524 -53.99 -50.81 -13.21
CA VAL A 524 -53.15 -51.97 -12.85
C VAL A 524 -53.41 -52.46 -11.43
N LEU A 525 -53.30 -51.59 -10.41
CA LEU A 525 -53.48 -51.97 -9.01
C LEU A 525 -54.95 -52.27 -8.66
N LEU A 526 -55.89 -51.47 -9.17
CA LEU A 526 -57.32 -51.66 -8.91
C LEU A 526 -57.94 -52.80 -9.74
N THR A 527 -57.42 -53.08 -10.93
CA THR A 527 -57.89 -54.15 -11.84
C THR A 527 -57.20 -55.49 -11.57
N GLY A 528 -56.01 -55.49 -10.96
CA GLY A 528 -55.18 -56.68 -10.72
C GLY A 528 -54.47 -57.21 -11.98
N ASP A 529 -54.36 -56.42 -13.05
CA ASP A 529 -53.76 -56.84 -14.32
C ASP A 529 -52.22 -56.89 -14.25
N ARG A 530 -51.70 -58.12 -14.12
CA ARG A 530 -50.25 -58.37 -14.02
C ARG A 530 -49.52 -58.16 -15.33
N GLU A 531 -50.17 -58.34 -16.48
CA GLU A 531 -49.54 -58.15 -17.79
C GLU A 531 -49.35 -56.66 -18.07
N ALA A 532 -50.39 -55.85 -17.79
CA ALA A 532 -50.31 -54.39 -17.87
C ALA A 532 -49.22 -53.84 -16.93
N LEU A 533 -49.07 -54.40 -15.71
CA LEU A 533 -48.00 -54.04 -14.79
C LEU A 533 -46.60 -54.27 -15.40
N ILE A 534 -46.36 -55.48 -15.93
CA ILE A 534 -45.06 -55.84 -16.50
C ILE A 534 -44.75 -54.96 -17.72
N LEU A 535 -45.74 -54.72 -18.59
CA LEU A 535 -45.58 -53.86 -19.76
C LEU A 535 -45.27 -52.41 -19.38
N LEU A 536 -46.01 -51.86 -18.41
CA LEU A 536 -45.79 -50.50 -17.91
C LEU A 536 -44.39 -50.36 -17.29
N MET A 537 -44.00 -51.29 -16.42
CA MET A 537 -42.68 -51.27 -15.78
C MET A 537 -41.54 -51.47 -16.80
N ALA A 538 -41.69 -52.39 -17.76
CA ALA A 538 -40.71 -52.59 -18.83
C ALA A 538 -40.55 -51.33 -19.69
N THR A 539 -41.67 -50.65 -20.00
CA THR A 539 -41.67 -49.39 -20.74
C THR A 539 -40.99 -48.27 -19.96
N LEU A 540 -41.28 -48.13 -18.66
CA LEU A 540 -40.66 -47.12 -17.79
C LEU A 540 -39.16 -47.37 -17.60
N VAL A 541 -38.74 -48.63 -17.40
CA VAL A 541 -37.31 -48.98 -17.28
C VAL A 541 -36.58 -48.77 -18.60
N GLY A 542 -37.18 -49.17 -19.73
CA GLY A 542 -36.62 -48.94 -21.06
C GLY A 542 -36.49 -47.44 -21.39
N ALA A 543 -37.52 -46.66 -21.09
CA ALA A 543 -37.51 -45.21 -21.26
C ALA A 543 -36.50 -44.54 -20.31
N PHE A 544 -36.36 -45.02 -19.06
CA PHE A 544 -35.36 -44.56 -18.11
C PHE A 544 -33.93 -44.84 -18.58
N ALA A 545 -33.66 -46.02 -19.12
CA ALA A 545 -32.34 -46.36 -19.68
C ALA A 545 -32.02 -45.47 -20.89
N LEU A 546 -32.98 -45.27 -21.80
CA LEU A 546 -32.84 -44.41 -22.96
C LEU A 546 -32.60 -42.95 -22.56
N ILE A 547 -33.38 -42.41 -21.61
CA ILE A 547 -33.20 -41.03 -21.17
C ILE A 547 -31.89 -40.85 -20.40
N SER A 548 -31.46 -41.84 -19.62
CA SER A 548 -30.17 -41.77 -18.92
C SER A 548 -29.01 -41.68 -19.92
N LEU A 549 -29.05 -42.45 -21.01
CA LEU A 549 -28.06 -42.36 -22.08
C LEU A 549 -28.15 -41.03 -22.84
N ALA A 550 -29.37 -40.54 -23.08
CA ALA A 550 -29.62 -39.23 -23.69
C ALA A 550 -29.08 -38.09 -22.81
N SER A 551 -29.26 -38.14 -21.49
CA SER A 551 -28.74 -37.16 -20.54
C SER A 551 -27.21 -37.16 -20.49
N LEU A 552 -26.58 -38.34 -20.52
CA LEU A 552 -25.11 -38.42 -20.63
C LEU A 552 -24.61 -37.77 -21.93
N ARG A 553 -25.30 -38.02 -23.04
CA ARG A 553 -24.98 -37.41 -24.34
C ARG A 553 -25.22 -35.90 -24.33
N GLU A 554 -26.33 -35.45 -23.78
CA GLU A 554 -26.67 -34.04 -23.60
C GLU A 554 -25.58 -33.33 -22.80
N SER A 555 -25.21 -33.85 -21.63
CA SER A 555 -24.15 -33.28 -20.80
C SER A 555 -22.80 -33.22 -21.53
N TYR A 556 -22.43 -34.25 -22.29
CA TYR A 556 -21.22 -34.24 -23.11
C TYR A 556 -21.26 -33.18 -24.21
N VAL A 557 -22.38 -33.06 -24.93
CA VAL A 557 -22.53 -32.09 -26.03
C VAL A 557 -22.56 -30.66 -25.48
N THR A 558 -23.24 -30.43 -24.35
CA THR A 558 -23.25 -29.14 -23.64
C THR A 558 -21.83 -28.74 -23.22
N ALA A 559 -21.07 -29.65 -22.59
CA ALA A 559 -19.67 -29.40 -22.23
C ALA A 559 -18.80 -29.10 -23.46
N TYR A 560 -18.93 -29.88 -24.53
CA TYR A 560 -18.18 -29.68 -25.77
C TYR A 560 -18.42 -28.29 -26.39
N VAL A 561 -19.68 -27.86 -26.48
CA VAL A 561 -20.03 -26.54 -27.05
C VAL A 561 -19.46 -25.42 -26.18
N SER A 562 -19.65 -25.47 -24.87
CA SER A 562 -19.16 -24.43 -23.96
C SER A 562 -17.64 -24.34 -23.94
N GLU A 563 -16.93 -25.46 -23.87
CA GLU A 563 -15.46 -25.48 -23.93
C GLU A 563 -14.93 -25.01 -25.28
N SER A 564 -15.64 -25.31 -26.38
CA SER A 564 -15.28 -24.80 -27.70
C SER A 564 -15.33 -23.27 -27.76
N VAL A 565 -16.39 -22.68 -27.19
CA VAL A 565 -16.55 -21.21 -27.10
C VAL A 565 -15.48 -20.60 -26.18
N LEU A 566 -15.23 -21.19 -25.01
CA LEU A 566 -14.21 -20.67 -24.08
C LEU A 566 -12.81 -20.76 -24.65
N ARG A 567 -12.47 -21.86 -25.33
CA ARG A 567 -11.20 -22.00 -26.04
C ARG A 567 -11.02 -20.87 -27.06
N GLU A 568 -12.05 -20.57 -27.84
CA GLU A 568 -11.99 -19.48 -28.82
C GLU A 568 -11.84 -18.11 -28.16
N LEU A 569 -12.58 -17.83 -27.08
CA LEU A 569 -12.43 -16.59 -26.31
C LEU A 569 -11.02 -16.46 -25.72
N ARG A 570 -10.49 -17.51 -25.07
CA ARG A 570 -9.12 -17.54 -24.53
C ARG A 570 -8.08 -17.26 -25.60
N LEU A 571 -8.20 -17.90 -26.77
CA LEU A 571 -7.28 -17.69 -27.89
C LEU A 571 -7.36 -16.26 -28.44
N ARG A 572 -8.57 -15.70 -28.62
CA ARG A 572 -8.75 -14.33 -29.10
C ARG A 572 -8.21 -13.30 -28.09
N MET A 573 -8.50 -13.47 -26.81
CA MET A 573 -7.98 -12.60 -25.75
C MET A 573 -6.46 -12.68 -25.69
N PHE A 574 -5.89 -13.89 -25.74
CA PHE A 574 -4.44 -14.08 -25.69
C PHE A 574 -3.74 -13.46 -26.91
N ASP A 575 -4.25 -13.72 -28.13
CA ASP A 575 -3.73 -13.11 -29.37
C ASP A 575 -3.83 -11.58 -29.34
N LEU A 576 -4.94 -11.02 -28.84
CA LEU A 576 -5.09 -9.59 -28.69
C LEU A 576 -4.07 -9.01 -27.71
N VAL A 577 -3.90 -9.61 -26.53
CA VAL A 577 -2.90 -9.19 -25.53
C VAL A 577 -1.49 -9.15 -26.13
N GLN A 578 -1.13 -10.07 -27.03
CA GLN A 578 0.18 -10.02 -27.72
C GLN A 578 0.32 -8.84 -28.71
N ARG A 579 -0.80 -8.28 -29.19
CA ARG A 579 -0.82 -7.18 -30.18
C ARG A 579 -1.01 -5.81 -29.54
N LEU A 580 -1.52 -5.75 -28.31
CA LEU A 580 -1.67 -4.49 -27.57
C LEU A 580 -0.30 -3.85 -27.30
N HIS A 581 -0.27 -2.53 -27.38
CA HIS A 581 0.95 -1.75 -27.19
C HIS A 581 1.35 -1.71 -25.70
N PRO A 582 2.64 -1.53 -25.37
CA PRO A 582 3.12 -1.49 -23.98
C PRO A 582 2.38 -0.48 -23.08
N GLY A 583 1.95 0.66 -23.63
CA GLY A 583 1.20 1.69 -22.90
C GLY A 583 -0.16 1.23 -22.37
N PHE A 584 -0.76 0.21 -22.98
CA PHE A 584 -1.97 -0.42 -22.44
C PHE A 584 -1.72 -1.07 -21.08
N PHE A 585 -0.58 -1.75 -20.92
CA PHE A 585 -0.19 -2.44 -19.69
C PHE A 585 0.31 -1.51 -18.58
N GLN A 586 0.55 -0.23 -18.89
CA GLN A 586 0.83 0.80 -17.90
C GLN A 586 -0.45 1.41 -17.32
N LYS A 587 -1.57 1.32 -18.06
CA LYS A 587 -2.87 1.88 -17.67
C LYS A 587 -3.78 0.87 -16.99
N ILE A 588 -3.56 -0.42 -17.24
CA ILE A 588 -4.38 -1.51 -16.70
C ILE A 588 -3.49 -2.45 -15.89
N ASP A 589 -3.93 -2.78 -14.68
CA ASP A 589 -3.28 -3.77 -13.85
C ASP A 589 -3.22 -5.12 -14.57
N THR A 590 -2.02 -5.71 -14.62
CA THR A 590 -1.84 -7.05 -15.21
C THR A 590 -2.69 -8.11 -14.48
N GLY A 591 -2.96 -7.88 -13.19
CA GLY A 591 -3.88 -8.70 -12.39
C GLY A 591 -5.33 -8.66 -12.90
N ASP A 592 -5.80 -7.52 -13.42
CA ASP A 592 -7.16 -7.40 -13.98
C ASP A 592 -7.28 -8.23 -15.27
N ILE A 593 -6.30 -8.16 -16.17
CA ILE A 593 -6.25 -9.00 -17.38
C ILE A 593 -6.28 -10.49 -17.01
N LEU A 594 -5.50 -10.89 -16.01
CA LEU A 594 -5.48 -12.28 -15.53
C LEU A 594 -6.82 -12.70 -14.92
N SER A 595 -7.47 -11.84 -14.14
CA SER A 595 -8.80 -12.07 -13.58
C SER A 595 -9.84 -12.24 -14.70
N ARG A 596 -9.79 -11.40 -15.74
CA ARG A 596 -10.64 -11.55 -16.93
C ARG A 596 -10.42 -12.88 -17.65
N MET A 597 -9.17 -13.36 -17.76
CA MET A 597 -8.84 -14.65 -18.39
C MET A 597 -9.17 -15.88 -17.54
N THR A 598 -9.46 -15.71 -16.24
CA THR A 598 -9.70 -16.81 -15.30
C THR A 598 -11.11 -16.74 -14.73
N SER A 599 -11.36 -15.85 -13.78
CA SER A 599 -12.62 -15.69 -13.07
C SER A 599 -13.79 -15.32 -13.98
N ASP A 600 -13.59 -14.37 -14.91
CA ASP A 600 -14.69 -13.92 -15.78
C ASP A 600 -15.06 -14.98 -16.80
N LEU A 601 -14.07 -15.64 -17.40
CA LEU A 601 -14.32 -16.77 -18.28
C LEU A 601 -14.99 -17.94 -17.54
N ALA A 602 -14.67 -18.19 -16.27
CA ALA A 602 -15.35 -19.19 -15.45
C ALA A 602 -16.81 -18.81 -15.16
N ALA A 603 -17.11 -17.52 -14.92
CA ALA A 603 -18.48 -17.05 -14.77
C ALA A 603 -19.29 -17.19 -16.07
N ILE A 604 -18.67 -16.89 -17.21
CA ILE A 604 -19.27 -17.08 -18.55
C ILE A 604 -19.50 -18.58 -18.82
N GLU A 605 -18.53 -19.43 -18.49
CA GLU A 605 -18.63 -20.89 -18.58
C GLU A 605 -19.84 -21.41 -17.80
N TYR A 606 -19.97 -21.00 -16.54
CA TYR A 606 -21.09 -21.41 -15.68
C TYR A 606 -22.43 -20.89 -16.19
N GLY A 607 -22.44 -19.69 -16.78
CA GLY A 607 -23.60 -19.14 -17.48
C GLY A 607 -24.01 -19.95 -18.71
N LEU A 608 -23.05 -20.35 -19.55
CA LEU A 608 -23.29 -21.10 -20.80
C LEU A 608 -23.65 -22.57 -20.55
N THR A 609 -22.88 -23.26 -19.69
CA THR A 609 -23.06 -24.71 -19.39
C THR A 609 -24.25 -24.96 -18.48
N GLY A 610 -24.35 -24.22 -17.38
CA GLY A 610 -25.35 -24.44 -16.34
C GLY A 610 -26.62 -23.66 -16.63
N ALA A 611 -26.54 -22.34 -16.68
CA ALA A 611 -27.74 -21.51 -16.58
C ALA A 611 -28.63 -21.54 -17.83
N LEU A 612 -28.06 -21.57 -19.03
CA LEU A 612 -28.85 -21.59 -20.28
C LEU A 612 -29.59 -22.92 -20.49
N ALA A 613 -28.87 -24.03 -20.43
CA ALA A 613 -29.47 -25.36 -20.63
C ALA A 613 -30.45 -25.71 -19.51
N GLN A 614 -30.05 -25.53 -18.24
CA GLN A 614 -30.91 -25.75 -17.09
C GLN A 614 -32.11 -24.79 -17.09
N GLY A 615 -31.90 -23.50 -17.41
CA GLY A 615 -32.98 -22.53 -17.52
C GLY A 615 -34.01 -22.90 -18.56
N LEU A 616 -33.58 -23.34 -19.75
CA LEU A 616 -34.47 -23.83 -20.78
C LEU A 616 -35.23 -25.08 -20.30
N GLN A 617 -34.55 -26.04 -19.68
CA GLN A 617 -35.19 -27.23 -19.13
C GLN A 617 -36.25 -26.87 -18.08
N LEU A 618 -35.93 -25.97 -17.14
CA LEU A 618 -36.86 -25.54 -16.09
C LEU A 618 -38.09 -24.84 -16.66
N VAL A 619 -37.91 -23.94 -17.64
CA VAL A 619 -39.03 -23.26 -18.30
C VAL A 619 -39.89 -24.26 -19.07
N LEU A 620 -39.29 -25.16 -19.85
CA LEU A 620 -40.02 -26.18 -20.60
C LEU A 620 -40.77 -27.14 -19.67
N THR A 621 -40.15 -27.57 -18.57
CA THR A 621 -40.76 -28.43 -17.56
C THR A 621 -41.95 -27.73 -16.92
N LEU A 622 -41.77 -26.48 -16.51
CA LEU A 622 -42.83 -25.68 -15.88
C LEU A 622 -44.01 -25.51 -16.82
N VAL A 623 -43.77 -25.08 -18.07
CA VAL A 623 -44.84 -24.88 -19.06
C VAL A 623 -45.55 -26.19 -19.38
N ALA A 624 -44.82 -27.27 -19.62
CA ALA A 624 -45.41 -28.55 -19.97
C ALA A 624 -46.17 -29.18 -18.79
N ALA A 625 -45.64 -29.10 -17.56
CA ALA A 625 -46.34 -29.56 -16.35
C ALA A 625 -47.62 -28.75 -16.10
N LEU A 626 -47.58 -27.42 -16.26
CA LEU A 626 -48.73 -26.54 -16.13
C LEU A 626 -49.83 -26.93 -17.13
N VAL A 627 -49.48 -27.07 -18.42
CA VAL A 627 -50.43 -27.48 -19.47
C VAL A 627 -51.08 -28.82 -19.13
N VAL A 628 -50.30 -29.83 -18.70
CA VAL A 628 -50.84 -31.16 -18.39
C VAL A 628 -51.75 -31.12 -17.16
N ILE A 629 -51.37 -30.41 -16.10
CA ILE A 629 -52.20 -30.26 -14.89
C ILE A 629 -53.55 -29.59 -15.20
N PHE A 630 -53.55 -28.55 -16.04
CA PHE A 630 -54.79 -27.88 -16.46
C PHE A 630 -55.69 -28.74 -17.32
N VAL A 631 -55.11 -29.55 -18.22
CA VAL A 631 -55.86 -30.50 -19.05
C VAL A 631 -56.45 -31.63 -18.19
N GLN A 632 -55.77 -32.03 -17.12
CA GLN A 632 -56.17 -33.13 -16.26
C GLN A 632 -57.33 -32.75 -15.31
N ASP A 633 -57.18 -31.67 -14.54
CA ASP A 633 -58.29 -31.09 -13.77
C ASP A 633 -58.03 -29.61 -13.48
N TRP A 634 -58.83 -28.74 -14.09
CA TRP A 634 -58.64 -27.30 -13.96
C TRP A 634 -58.97 -26.75 -12.56
N LYS A 635 -59.79 -27.44 -11.75
CA LYS A 635 -60.16 -27.00 -10.40
C LYS A 635 -58.99 -27.21 -9.44
N LEU A 636 -58.38 -28.40 -9.48
CA LEU A 636 -57.15 -28.70 -8.74
C LEU A 636 -55.98 -27.87 -9.28
N ALA A 637 -55.91 -27.60 -10.59
CA ALA A 637 -54.90 -26.70 -11.16
C ALA A 637 -55.00 -25.27 -10.61
N CYS A 638 -56.22 -24.71 -10.49
CA CYS A 638 -56.42 -23.41 -9.87
C CYS A 638 -56.00 -23.40 -8.39
N LEU A 639 -56.28 -24.48 -7.66
CA LEU A 639 -55.84 -24.64 -6.27
C LEU A 639 -54.30 -24.69 -6.16
N ALA A 640 -53.65 -25.42 -7.06
CA ALA A 640 -52.20 -25.48 -7.18
C ALA A 640 -51.58 -24.10 -7.48
N LEU A 641 -52.22 -23.28 -8.31
CA LEU A 641 -51.77 -21.93 -8.66
C LEU A 641 -51.82 -20.94 -7.50
N VAL A 642 -52.56 -21.23 -6.42
CA VAL A 642 -52.50 -20.44 -5.18
C VAL A 642 -51.08 -20.46 -4.57
N SER A 643 -50.26 -21.46 -4.90
CA SER A 643 -48.85 -21.53 -4.52
C SER A 643 -48.00 -20.41 -5.13
N THR A 644 -48.30 -19.98 -6.35
CA THR A 644 -47.50 -19.03 -7.12
C THR A 644 -47.34 -17.67 -6.42
N PRO A 645 -48.41 -16.99 -5.96
CA PRO A 645 -48.26 -15.75 -5.21
C PRO A 645 -47.53 -15.94 -3.86
N LEU A 646 -47.65 -17.10 -3.22
CA LEU A 646 -46.93 -17.40 -1.97
C LEU A 646 -45.42 -17.54 -2.21
N PHE A 647 -45.02 -18.26 -3.26
CA PHE A 647 -43.62 -18.34 -3.69
C PHE A 647 -43.06 -16.97 -4.08
N TYR A 648 -43.87 -16.15 -4.76
CA TYR A 648 -43.49 -14.76 -5.06
C TYR A 648 -43.24 -13.95 -3.79
N LEU A 649 -44.07 -14.08 -2.75
CA LEU A 649 -43.87 -13.38 -1.47
C LEU A 649 -42.56 -13.81 -0.80
N VAL A 650 -42.25 -15.11 -0.76
CA VAL A 650 -40.96 -15.61 -0.26
C VAL A 650 -39.81 -14.98 -1.02
N GLY A 651 -39.83 -15.03 -2.35
CA GLY A 651 -38.82 -14.40 -3.20
C GLY A 651 -38.72 -12.88 -2.98
N ARG A 652 -39.84 -12.19 -2.76
CA ARG A 652 -39.91 -10.74 -2.55
C ARG A 652 -39.36 -10.28 -1.20
N TYR A 653 -39.53 -11.06 -0.14
CA TYR A 653 -39.12 -10.69 1.22
C TYR A 653 -37.76 -11.27 1.62
N LEU A 654 -37.49 -12.54 1.30
CA LEU A 654 -36.24 -13.22 1.66
C LEU A 654 -35.17 -13.11 0.56
N GLY A 655 -35.58 -13.05 -0.71
CA GLY A 655 -34.67 -12.98 -1.85
C GLY A 655 -33.69 -11.80 -1.80
N PRO A 656 -34.13 -10.54 -1.59
CA PRO A 656 -33.22 -9.40 -1.51
C PRO A 656 -32.21 -9.51 -0.35
N ALA A 657 -32.61 -10.07 0.78
CA ALA A 657 -31.71 -10.26 1.92
C ALA A 657 -30.65 -11.33 1.62
N ALA A 658 -31.04 -12.45 1.02
CA ALA A 658 -30.12 -13.51 0.60
C ALA A 658 -29.15 -13.02 -0.49
N ALA A 659 -29.65 -12.26 -1.47
CA ALA A 659 -28.83 -11.66 -2.52
C ALA A 659 -27.79 -10.69 -1.94
N ARG A 660 -28.18 -9.82 -0.99
CA ARG A 660 -27.24 -8.93 -0.28
C ARG A 660 -26.18 -9.70 0.48
N ALA A 661 -26.57 -10.72 1.26
CA ALA A 661 -25.61 -11.56 1.97
C ALA A 661 -24.67 -12.32 1.01
N SER A 662 -25.12 -12.62 -0.20
CA SER A 662 -24.29 -13.24 -1.24
C SER A 662 -23.24 -12.27 -1.78
N LEU A 663 -23.62 -11.00 -2.00
CA LEU A 663 -22.69 -9.96 -2.42
C LEU A 663 -21.67 -9.66 -1.32
N GLU A 664 -22.12 -9.47 -0.08
CA GLU A 664 -21.24 -9.28 1.09
C GLU A 664 -20.20 -10.42 1.19
N ARG A 665 -20.64 -11.68 1.04
CA ARG A 665 -19.73 -12.84 1.02
C ARG A 665 -18.73 -12.77 -0.13
N GLN A 666 -19.16 -12.38 -1.33
CA GLN A 666 -18.27 -12.29 -2.50
C GLN A 666 -17.21 -11.20 -2.31
N GLU A 667 -17.58 -10.06 -1.75
CA GLU A 667 -16.65 -8.96 -1.44
C GLU A 667 -15.65 -9.37 -0.35
N ASP A 668 -16.11 -10.01 0.73
CA ASP A 668 -15.23 -10.52 1.78
C ASP A 668 -14.25 -11.58 1.24
N LEU A 669 -14.72 -12.44 0.32
CA LEU A 669 -13.87 -13.44 -0.32
C LEU A 669 -12.82 -12.79 -1.24
N ALA A 670 -13.21 -11.75 -1.98
CA ALA A 670 -12.30 -11.00 -2.84
C ALA A 670 -11.19 -10.31 -2.00
N LYS A 671 -11.57 -9.68 -0.88
CA LYS A 671 -10.62 -9.08 0.07
C LYS A 671 -9.63 -10.11 0.60
N ALA A 672 -10.12 -11.22 1.15
CA ALA A 672 -9.25 -12.28 1.67
C ALA A 672 -8.31 -12.85 0.59
N THR A 673 -8.79 -13.01 -0.64
CA THR A 673 -7.97 -13.51 -1.76
C THR A 673 -6.92 -12.48 -2.21
N SER A 674 -7.26 -11.19 -2.18
CA SER A 674 -6.34 -10.09 -2.49
C SER A 674 -5.22 -10.01 -1.46
N THR A 675 -5.57 -10.00 -0.17
CA THR A 675 -4.61 -10.01 0.94
C THR A 675 -3.69 -11.23 0.87
N LEU A 676 -4.22 -12.40 0.49
CA LEU A 676 -3.40 -13.59 0.25
C LEU A 676 -2.40 -13.38 -0.89
N HIS A 677 -2.82 -12.83 -2.02
CA HIS A 677 -1.93 -12.55 -3.16
C HIS A 677 -0.82 -11.56 -2.80
N GLU A 678 -1.16 -10.47 -2.11
CA GLU A 678 -0.21 -9.45 -1.68
C GLU A 678 0.85 -10.04 -0.73
N ASN A 679 0.42 -10.80 0.28
CA ASN A 679 1.33 -11.41 1.24
C ASN A 679 2.23 -12.49 0.63
N LEU A 680 1.72 -13.28 -0.34
CA LEU A 680 2.54 -14.23 -1.07
C LEU A 680 3.58 -13.53 -1.96
N GLY A 681 3.21 -12.41 -2.58
CA GLY A 681 4.14 -11.56 -3.35
C GLY A 681 5.20 -10.87 -2.48
N ALA A 682 4.82 -10.48 -1.26
CA ALA A 682 5.68 -9.78 -0.31
C ALA A 682 6.37 -10.72 0.70
N GLN A 683 6.38 -12.03 0.48
CA GLN A 683 6.80 -13.01 1.49
C GLN A 683 8.25 -12.80 1.99
N GLN A 684 9.15 -12.32 1.13
CA GLN A 684 10.51 -11.98 1.53
C GLN A 684 10.54 -10.82 2.54
N ILE A 685 9.68 -9.81 2.38
CA ILE A 685 9.53 -8.67 3.29
C ILE A 685 8.95 -9.16 4.61
N VAL A 686 7.88 -9.97 4.56
CA VAL A 686 7.26 -10.54 5.77
C VAL A 686 8.31 -11.28 6.61
N LYS A 687 9.18 -12.07 5.98
CA LYS A 687 10.28 -12.77 6.65
C LYS A 687 11.40 -11.85 7.12
N ALA A 688 11.81 -10.87 6.31
CA ALA A 688 12.89 -9.95 6.66
C ALA A 688 12.56 -9.09 7.89
N PHE A 689 11.30 -8.73 8.07
CA PHE A 689 10.82 -7.90 9.17
C PHE A 689 10.15 -8.68 10.31
N GLY A 690 10.10 -10.02 10.24
CA GLY A 690 9.48 -10.86 11.28
C GLY A 690 7.98 -10.62 11.48
N LEU A 691 7.26 -10.32 10.39
CA LEU A 691 5.85 -9.89 10.41
C LEU A 691 4.86 -11.07 10.30
N GLU A 692 5.31 -12.33 10.36
CA GLU A 692 4.45 -13.49 10.09
C GLU A 692 3.21 -13.50 10.99
N ARG A 693 3.39 -13.16 12.27
CA ARG A 693 2.28 -13.10 13.22
C ARG A 693 1.29 -11.99 12.88
N THR A 694 1.79 -10.79 12.58
CA THR A 694 0.95 -9.62 12.24
C THR A 694 0.12 -9.90 11.00
N VAL A 695 0.75 -10.42 9.93
CA VAL A 695 0.07 -10.78 8.69
C VAL A 695 -0.95 -11.91 8.92
N THR A 696 -0.60 -12.91 9.74
CA THR A 696 -1.53 -13.99 10.10
C THR A 696 -2.74 -13.47 10.89
N GLU A 697 -2.55 -12.54 11.83
CA GLU A 697 -3.64 -11.93 12.60
C GLU A 697 -4.55 -11.05 11.73
N GLN A 698 -3.98 -10.31 10.77
CA GLN A 698 -4.74 -9.56 9.77
C GLN A 698 -5.59 -10.48 8.90
N PHE A 699 -4.98 -11.52 8.32
CA PHE A 699 -5.69 -12.49 7.51
C PHE A 699 -6.76 -13.26 8.31
N ALA A 700 -6.50 -13.59 9.57
CA ALA A 700 -7.48 -14.21 10.45
C ALA A 700 -8.71 -13.31 10.69
N THR A 701 -8.52 -11.99 10.75
CA THR A 701 -9.60 -11.01 10.91
C THR A 701 -10.51 -10.98 9.68
N GLU A 702 -9.92 -10.97 8.48
CA GLU A 702 -10.66 -11.03 7.21
C GLU A 702 -11.39 -12.38 7.03
N LEU A 703 -10.75 -13.49 7.40
CA LEU A 703 -11.44 -14.78 7.43
C LEU A 703 -12.61 -14.78 8.42
N GLY A 704 -12.51 -14.03 9.53
CA GLY A 704 -13.60 -13.84 10.48
C GLY A 704 -14.78 -13.04 9.94
N THR A 705 -14.58 -12.07 9.04
CA THR A 705 -15.68 -11.38 8.35
C THR A 705 -16.30 -12.30 7.30
N LEU A 706 -15.47 -12.95 6.46
CA LEU A 706 -15.91 -13.92 5.46
C LEU A 706 -16.72 -15.07 6.08
N PHE A 707 -16.32 -15.57 7.25
CA PHE A 707 -17.06 -16.59 7.97
C PHE A 707 -18.47 -16.12 8.34
N ARG A 708 -18.60 -14.90 8.88
CA ARG A 708 -19.89 -14.33 9.29
C ARG A 708 -20.82 -14.07 8.11
N SER A 709 -20.32 -13.47 7.03
CA SER A 709 -21.11 -13.25 5.81
C SER A 709 -21.52 -14.58 5.16
N SER A 710 -20.64 -15.57 5.18
CA SER A 710 -20.94 -16.94 4.72
C SER A 710 -22.05 -17.63 5.52
N ILE A 711 -22.00 -17.56 6.85
CA ILE A 711 -23.06 -18.09 7.73
C ILE A 711 -24.38 -17.37 7.45
N ARG A 712 -24.34 -16.03 7.33
CA ARG A 712 -25.54 -15.21 7.06
C ARG A 712 -26.19 -15.60 5.73
N LEU A 713 -25.42 -15.73 4.65
CA LEU A 713 -25.91 -16.19 3.35
C LEU A 713 -26.53 -17.59 3.46
N THR A 714 -25.82 -18.52 4.11
CA THR A 714 -26.26 -19.90 4.26
C THR A 714 -27.57 -19.98 5.04
N PHE A 715 -27.69 -19.22 6.12
CA PHE A 715 -28.89 -19.15 6.94
C PHE A 715 -30.08 -18.55 6.17
N LEU A 716 -29.88 -17.41 5.50
CA LEU A 716 -30.96 -16.76 4.73
C LEU A 716 -31.42 -17.61 3.54
N SER A 717 -30.48 -18.27 2.84
CA SER A 717 -30.80 -19.21 1.76
C SER A 717 -31.52 -20.45 2.30
N GLY A 718 -31.08 -20.97 3.45
CA GLY A 718 -31.75 -22.08 4.13
C GLY A 718 -33.17 -21.73 4.57
N LEU A 719 -33.40 -20.53 5.09
CA LEU A 719 -34.73 -20.05 5.47
C LEU A 719 -35.66 -19.90 4.26
N ALA A 720 -35.15 -19.38 3.14
CA ALA A 720 -35.89 -19.30 1.88
C ALA A 720 -36.24 -20.70 1.34
N GLY A 721 -35.30 -21.65 1.40
CA GLY A 721 -35.53 -23.04 1.03
C GLY A 721 -36.57 -23.72 1.93
N LEU A 722 -36.47 -23.54 3.25
CA LEU A 722 -37.45 -24.05 4.21
C LEU A 722 -38.85 -23.48 3.98
N ALA A 723 -38.97 -22.16 3.76
CA ALA A 723 -40.25 -21.51 3.47
C ALA A 723 -40.87 -22.07 2.18
N THR A 724 -40.06 -22.23 1.12
CA THR A 724 -40.49 -22.80 -0.17
C THR A 724 -40.96 -24.24 0.00
N ASN A 725 -40.19 -25.10 0.66
CA ASN A 725 -40.56 -26.50 0.91
C ASN A 725 -41.80 -26.61 1.81
N SER A 726 -41.97 -25.71 2.78
CA SER A 726 -43.15 -25.69 3.66
C SER A 726 -44.41 -25.31 2.89
N ILE A 727 -44.35 -24.25 2.06
CA ILE A 727 -45.47 -23.85 1.18
C ILE A 727 -45.84 -25.00 0.24
N ALA A 728 -44.84 -25.60 -0.40
CA ALA A 728 -45.00 -26.75 -1.27
C ALA A 728 -45.74 -27.91 -0.57
N THR A 729 -45.25 -28.30 0.62
CA THR A 729 -45.82 -29.40 1.39
C THR A 729 -47.25 -29.10 1.85
N VAL A 730 -47.51 -27.89 2.35
CA VAL A 730 -48.86 -27.47 2.78
C VAL A 730 -49.84 -27.53 1.61
N ILE A 731 -49.43 -27.05 0.43
CA ILE A 731 -50.29 -27.06 -0.75
C ILE A 731 -50.50 -28.48 -1.26
N GLN A 732 -49.48 -29.32 -1.21
CA GLN A 732 -49.60 -30.75 -1.52
C GLN A 732 -50.60 -31.44 -0.57
N LEU A 733 -50.60 -31.12 0.73
CA LEU A 733 -51.58 -31.63 1.69
C LEU A 733 -52.99 -31.12 1.41
N ILE A 734 -53.15 -29.85 1.05
CA ILE A 734 -54.45 -29.27 0.68
C ILE A 734 -54.99 -29.94 -0.60
N VAL A 735 -54.16 -30.10 -1.63
CA VAL A 735 -54.51 -30.79 -2.87
C VAL A 735 -54.84 -32.25 -2.61
N LEU A 736 -54.08 -32.95 -1.75
CA LEU A 736 -54.38 -34.32 -1.35
C LEU A 736 -55.73 -34.40 -0.63
N GLY A 737 -56.03 -33.48 0.30
CA GLY A 737 -57.29 -33.47 1.04
C GLY A 737 -58.51 -33.15 0.17
N VAL A 738 -58.43 -32.08 -0.62
CA VAL A 738 -59.50 -31.70 -1.57
C VAL A 738 -59.66 -32.75 -2.66
N GLY A 739 -58.54 -33.27 -3.18
CA GLY A 739 -58.53 -34.34 -4.16
C GLY A 739 -59.16 -35.63 -3.62
N ALA A 740 -58.83 -36.03 -2.39
CA ALA A 740 -59.45 -37.19 -1.75
C ALA A 740 -60.97 -36.99 -1.59
N TRP A 741 -61.42 -35.78 -1.25
CA TRP A 741 -62.84 -35.46 -1.20
C TRP A 741 -63.53 -35.60 -2.57
N LEU A 742 -62.91 -35.08 -3.64
CA LEU A 742 -63.41 -35.24 -5.02
C LEU A 742 -63.43 -36.71 -5.46
N VAL A 743 -62.44 -37.51 -5.06
CA VAL A 743 -62.41 -38.96 -5.32
C VAL A 743 -63.55 -39.67 -4.61
N THR A 744 -63.82 -39.35 -3.35
CA THR A 744 -64.97 -39.92 -2.62
C THR A 744 -66.31 -39.49 -3.19
N GLY A 745 -66.37 -38.33 -3.84
CA GLY A 745 -67.56 -37.82 -4.55
C GLY A 745 -67.76 -38.42 -5.94
N GLY A 746 -66.77 -39.15 -6.48
CA GLY A 746 -66.80 -39.72 -7.83
C GLY A 746 -66.44 -38.74 -8.95
N ASP A 747 -66.04 -37.50 -8.63
CA ASP A 747 -65.67 -36.47 -9.60
C ASP A 747 -64.24 -36.67 -10.15
N LEU A 748 -63.40 -37.44 -9.46
CA LEU A 748 -61.99 -37.68 -9.80
C LEU A 748 -61.62 -39.15 -9.50
N THR A 749 -60.71 -39.75 -10.26
CA THR A 749 -60.16 -41.07 -9.91
C THR A 749 -58.98 -40.96 -8.95
N ALA A 750 -58.72 -42.02 -8.18
CA ALA A 750 -57.57 -42.05 -7.28
C ALA A 750 -56.26 -41.89 -8.06
N GLY A 751 -56.11 -42.54 -9.22
CA GLY A 751 -54.92 -42.42 -10.06
C GLY A 751 -54.73 -41.01 -10.61
N THR A 752 -55.80 -40.32 -10.99
CA THR A 752 -55.74 -38.92 -11.41
C THR A 752 -55.19 -38.02 -10.29
N LEU A 753 -55.57 -38.27 -9.02
CA LEU A 753 -55.02 -37.53 -7.88
C LEU A 753 -53.52 -37.80 -7.69
N PHE A 754 -53.08 -39.05 -7.75
CA PHE A 754 -51.65 -39.39 -7.60
C PHE A 754 -50.79 -38.81 -8.73
N ALA A 755 -51.26 -38.90 -9.98
CA ALA A 755 -50.59 -38.26 -11.11
C ALA A 755 -50.52 -36.73 -10.94
N PHE A 756 -51.59 -36.11 -10.41
CA PHE A 756 -51.62 -34.68 -10.12
C PHE A 756 -50.57 -34.28 -9.04
N LEU A 757 -50.49 -35.03 -7.94
CA LEU A 757 -49.51 -34.80 -6.88
C LEU A 757 -48.07 -34.97 -7.39
N ALA A 758 -47.84 -35.93 -8.28
CA ALA A 758 -46.54 -36.11 -8.93
C ALA A 758 -46.19 -34.94 -9.85
N LEU A 759 -47.12 -34.48 -10.69
CA LEU A 759 -46.93 -33.33 -11.57
C LEU A 759 -46.73 -32.01 -10.80
N MET A 760 -47.35 -31.85 -9.62
CA MET A 760 -47.14 -30.69 -8.75
C MET A 760 -45.67 -30.51 -8.35
N SER A 761 -44.95 -31.61 -8.08
CA SER A 761 -43.52 -31.56 -7.76
C SER A 761 -42.67 -30.98 -8.91
N GLN A 762 -43.09 -31.21 -10.16
CA GLN A 762 -42.46 -30.69 -11.39
C GLN A 762 -42.69 -29.18 -11.60
N ILE A 763 -43.61 -28.56 -10.84
CA ILE A 763 -43.85 -27.10 -10.87
C ILE A 763 -43.05 -26.40 -9.76
N ILE A 764 -43.04 -26.98 -8.56
CA ILE A 764 -42.43 -26.38 -7.36
C ILE A 764 -40.90 -26.23 -7.52
N GLY A 765 -40.23 -27.27 -8.02
CA GLY A 765 -38.78 -27.26 -8.23
C GLY A 765 -38.32 -26.11 -9.15
N PRO A 766 -38.83 -26.01 -10.39
CA PRO A 766 -38.49 -24.91 -11.30
C PRO A 766 -38.78 -23.51 -10.74
N LEU A 767 -39.91 -23.31 -10.06
CA LEU A 767 -40.25 -22.02 -9.46
C LEU A 767 -39.22 -21.58 -8.40
N ALA A 768 -38.69 -22.52 -7.62
CA ALA A 768 -37.65 -22.23 -6.64
C ALA A 768 -36.30 -21.88 -7.31
N SER A 769 -35.94 -22.58 -8.38
CA SER A 769 -34.62 -22.47 -9.02
C SER A 769 -34.47 -21.29 -10.01
N ILE A 770 -35.57 -20.73 -10.53
CA ILE A 770 -35.53 -19.58 -11.45
C ILE A 770 -34.78 -18.37 -10.85
N SER A 771 -34.93 -18.12 -9.55
CA SER A 771 -34.26 -16.99 -8.88
C SER A 771 -32.74 -17.12 -8.89
N THR A 772 -32.22 -18.34 -8.71
CA THR A 772 -30.77 -18.63 -8.74
C THR A 772 -30.22 -18.51 -10.16
N LEU A 773 -30.97 -18.98 -11.16
CA LEU A 773 -30.57 -18.83 -12.57
C LEU A 773 -30.44 -17.37 -12.99
N PHE A 774 -31.34 -16.50 -12.51
CA PHE A 774 -31.27 -15.08 -12.79
C PHE A 774 -29.96 -14.47 -12.27
N GLN A 775 -29.53 -14.82 -11.05
CA GLN A 775 -28.27 -14.35 -10.48
C GLN A 775 -27.05 -14.81 -11.28
N ILE A 776 -27.04 -16.07 -11.73
CA ILE A 776 -25.95 -16.63 -12.53
C ILE A 776 -25.85 -15.92 -13.87
N ILE A 777 -26.98 -15.74 -14.57
CA ILE A 777 -27.01 -15.02 -15.85
C ILE A 777 -26.55 -13.56 -15.67
N GLN A 778 -26.90 -12.92 -14.55
CA GLN A 778 -26.45 -11.56 -14.26
C GLN A 778 -24.93 -11.48 -14.05
N GLN A 779 -24.35 -12.41 -13.28
CA GLN A 779 -22.90 -12.49 -13.09
C GLN A 779 -22.17 -12.78 -14.40
N ALA A 780 -22.64 -13.77 -15.16
CA ALA A 780 -22.09 -14.11 -16.47
C ALA A 780 -22.22 -12.95 -17.48
N SER A 781 -23.28 -12.14 -17.39
CA SER A 781 -23.44 -10.93 -18.20
C SER A 781 -22.39 -9.87 -17.88
N GLY A 782 -22.11 -9.61 -16.60
CA GLY A 782 -21.08 -8.63 -16.21
C GLY A 782 -19.68 -9.08 -16.62
N ALA A 783 -19.37 -10.36 -16.42
CA ALA A 783 -18.12 -10.97 -16.89
C ALA A 783 -17.97 -10.90 -18.42
N MET A 784 -19.04 -11.22 -19.16
CA MET A 784 -19.05 -11.11 -20.63
C MET A 784 -18.80 -9.68 -21.10
N GLU A 785 -19.37 -8.67 -20.43
CA GLU A 785 -19.17 -7.27 -20.77
C GLU A 785 -17.70 -6.84 -20.61
N ARG A 786 -17.04 -7.23 -19.51
CA ARG A 786 -15.60 -6.97 -19.29
C ARG A 786 -14.69 -7.70 -20.28
N VAL A 787 -15.03 -8.94 -20.63
CA VAL A 787 -14.29 -9.69 -21.66
C VAL A 787 -14.47 -9.05 -23.03
N GLU A 788 -15.70 -8.64 -23.39
CA GLU A 788 -15.95 -7.96 -24.64
C GLU A 788 -15.30 -6.57 -24.71
N GLU A 789 -15.25 -5.83 -23.61
CA GLU A 789 -14.51 -4.57 -23.52
C GLU A 789 -13.03 -4.76 -23.86
N LEU A 790 -12.38 -5.77 -23.25
CA LEU A 790 -11.01 -6.11 -23.59
C LEU A 790 -10.88 -6.49 -25.08
N LEU A 791 -11.78 -7.33 -25.60
CA LEU A 791 -11.76 -7.76 -27.00
C LEU A 791 -12.06 -6.63 -28.01
N ARG A 792 -12.68 -5.53 -27.58
CA ARG A 792 -12.89 -4.32 -28.39
C ARG A 792 -11.72 -3.34 -28.30
N SER A 793 -10.74 -3.58 -27.43
CA SER A 793 -9.55 -2.75 -27.34
C SER A 793 -8.75 -2.87 -28.64
N GLU A 794 -8.45 -1.75 -29.28
CA GLU A 794 -7.70 -1.72 -30.54
C GLU A 794 -6.20 -1.50 -30.26
N PRO A 795 -5.31 -2.23 -30.94
CA PRO A 795 -3.88 -1.92 -30.93
C PRO A 795 -3.63 -0.50 -31.45
N ALA A 796 -2.97 0.33 -30.65
CA ALA A 796 -2.64 1.71 -31.05
C ALA A 796 -1.68 1.76 -32.25
N ILE A 797 -0.81 0.75 -32.40
CA ILE A 797 0.15 0.64 -33.50
C ILE A 797 -0.39 -0.37 -34.51
N VAL A 798 -0.84 0.13 -35.65
CA VAL A 798 -1.35 -0.68 -36.77
C VAL A 798 -0.40 -0.57 -37.97
N GLU A 799 -0.05 -1.71 -38.57
CA GLU A 799 0.72 -1.72 -39.81
C GLU A 799 -0.14 -1.21 -40.98
N ARG A 800 0.45 -0.37 -41.84
CA ARG A 800 -0.21 0.03 -43.07
C ARG A 800 -0.31 -1.15 -44.04
N PRO A 801 -1.36 -1.27 -44.87
CA PRO A 801 -1.50 -2.36 -45.83
C PRO A 801 -0.33 -2.46 -46.82
N ASP A 802 0.34 -1.35 -47.10
CA ASP A 802 1.48 -1.20 -48.00
C ASP A 802 2.82 -1.01 -47.25
N ALA A 803 2.90 -1.49 -46.01
CA ALA A 803 4.08 -1.37 -45.17
C ALA A 803 5.35 -1.92 -45.84
N ARG A 804 6.40 -1.11 -45.84
CA ARG A 804 7.67 -1.41 -46.51
C ARG A 804 8.54 -2.30 -45.63
N GLN A 805 9.24 -3.24 -46.27
CA GLN A 805 10.29 -4.02 -45.62
C GLN A 805 11.54 -3.14 -45.48
N LEU A 806 12.08 -3.00 -44.27
CA LEU A 806 13.33 -2.29 -44.03
C LEU A 806 14.52 -3.21 -44.35
N ARG A 807 15.55 -2.61 -44.97
CA ARG A 807 16.85 -3.25 -45.17
C ARG A 807 17.76 -2.93 -43.98
N SER A 808 18.95 -3.53 -43.95
CA SER A 808 19.99 -3.14 -43.00
C SER A 808 20.29 -1.64 -43.11
N LEU A 809 20.45 -0.98 -41.97
CA LEU A 809 20.79 0.45 -41.90
C LEU A 809 22.05 0.76 -42.71
N SER A 810 21.97 1.80 -43.55
CA SER A 810 23.05 2.17 -44.48
C SER A 810 23.40 3.66 -44.49
N ASP A 811 22.47 4.54 -44.13
CA ASP A 811 22.64 5.99 -44.09
C ASP A 811 22.55 6.51 -42.65
N ALA A 812 21.33 6.64 -42.12
CA ALA A 812 21.11 7.21 -40.79
C ALA A 812 19.69 6.96 -40.26
N ILE A 813 19.56 7.01 -38.94
CA ILE A 813 18.29 7.14 -38.23
C ILE A 813 18.09 8.61 -37.88
N ARG A 814 16.93 9.19 -38.19
CA ARG A 814 16.64 10.60 -37.93
C ARG A 814 15.37 10.75 -37.12
N LEU A 815 15.43 11.50 -36.03
CA LEU A 815 14.25 12.05 -35.36
C LEU A 815 14.11 13.47 -35.89
N GLU A 816 12.97 13.78 -36.50
CA GLU A 816 12.73 15.06 -37.18
C GLU A 816 11.52 15.74 -36.55
N HIS A 817 11.78 16.79 -35.75
CA HIS A 817 10.78 17.59 -35.06
C HIS A 817 9.82 16.75 -34.19
N VAL A 818 10.37 15.79 -33.45
CA VAL A 818 9.58 14.81 -32.69
C VAL A 818 9.03 15.41 -31.42
N THR A 819 7.70 15.41 -31.29
CA THR A 819 6.98 15.71 -30.05
C THR A 819 6.23 14.46 -29.61
N PHE A 820 6.36 14.09 -28.33
CA PHE A 820 5.80 12.84 -27.82
C PHE A 820 5.47 12.90 -26.32
N GLY A 821 4.36 12.25 -25.94
CA GLY A 821 3.88 12.06 -24.59
C GLY A 821 3.24 10.68 -24.42
N TYR A 822 3.27 10.09 -23.21
CA TYR A 822 2.56 8.83 -22.95
C TYR A 822 1.05 9.03 -22.76
N ASN A 823 0.65 10.21 -22.29
CA ASN A 823 -0.72 10.59 -22.04
C ASN A 823 -1.08 11.90 -22.76
N PRO A 824 -2.34 12.05 -23.22
CA PRO A 824 -2.79 13.30 -23.81
C PRO A 824 -2.57 14.48 -22.85
N GLY A 825 -1.92 15.55 -23.33
CA GLY A 825 -1.65 16.76 -22.54
C GLY A 825 -0.34 16.74 -21.75
N GLU A 826 0.36 15.60 -21.68
CA GLU A 826 1.67 15.47 -21.05
C GLU A 826 2.74 15.25 -22.11
N THR A 827 3.44 16.32 -22.52
CA THR A 827 4.53 16.22 -23.49
C THR A 827 5.86 15.94 -22.77
N ILE A 828 6.54 14.87 -23.16
CA ILE A 828 7.83 14.44 -22.60
C ILE A 828 8.98 14.79 -23.52
N LEU A 829 8.80 14.69 -24.85
CA LEU A 829 9.77 15.13 -25.84
C LEU A 829 9.22 16.34 -26.57
N HIS A 830 10.03 17.41 -26.70
CA HIS A 830 9.61 18.66 -27.31
C HIS A 830 10.47 18.99 -28.53
N ASP A 831 9.89 18.90 -29.72
CA ASP A 831 10.54 19.26 -30.99
C ASP A 831 11.96 18.64 -31.15
N LEU A 832 12.10 17.39 -30.74
CA LEU A 832 13.39 16.72 -30.69
C LEU A 832 13.88 16.41 -32.11
N THR A 833 15.04 16.96 -32.47
CA THR A 833 15.71 16.70 -33.74
C THR A 833 17.12 16.18 -33.52
N LEU A 834 17.40 14.95 -33.95
CA LEU A 834 18.73 14.34 -33.89
C LEU A 834 18.94 13.34 -35.03
N THR A 835 20.20 13.13 -35.42
CA THR A 835 20.59 12.25 -36.55
C THR A 835 21.69 11.29 -36.13
N ILE A 836 21.43 9.98 -36.21
CA ILE A 836 22.34 8.91 -35.81
C ILE A 836 22.89 8.24 -37.07
N PRO A 837 24.16 8.45 -37.43
CA PRO A 837 24.75 7.85 -38.63
C PRO A 837 24.85 6.33 -38.55
N ALA A 838 24.80 5.66 -39.70
CA ALA A 838 25.06 4.23 -39.80
C ALA A 838 26.50 3.90 -39.33
N GLY A 839 26.64 2.84 -38.53
CA GLY A 839 27.91 2.41 -37.93
C GLY A 839 28.41 3.23 -36.73
N ALA A 840 27.75 4.34 -36.38
CA ALA A 840 28.18 5.20 -35.27
C ALA A 840 27.79 4.66 -33.89
N LYS A 841 28.65 4.91 -32.90
CA LYS A 841 28.37 4.72 -31.47
C LYS A 841 27.85 6.03 -30.88
N VAL A 842 26.59 6.03 -30.50
CA VAL A 842 25.88 7.19 -29.99
C VAL A 842 25.48 7.00 -28.52
N ALA A 843 25.61 8.04 -27.72
CA ALA A 843 25.14 8.06 -26.34
C ALA A 843 24.00 9.06 -26.13
N LEU A 844 22.96 8.64 -25.40
CA LEU A 844 21.91 9.51 -24.89
C LEU A 844 22.16 9.74 -23.40
N VAL A 845 22.43 10.99 -23.02
CA VAL A 845 22.83 11.40 -21.67
C VAL A 845 21.87 12.45 -21.13
N GLY A 846 21.63 12.46 -19.82
CA GLY A 846 20.86 13.51 -19.17
C GLY A 846 20.28 13.07 -17.83
N PRO A 847 19.67 13.98 -17.06
CA PRO A 847 19.05 13.68 -15.78
C PRO A 847 17.94 12.61 -15.88
N SER A 848 17.60 11.95 -14.78
CA SER A 848 16.42 11.07 -14.74
C SER A 848 15.17 11.84 -15.15
N GLY A 849 14.29 11.20 -15.93
CA GLY A 849 13.05 11.84 -16.43
C GLY A 849 13.19 12.72 -17.68
N CYS A 850 14.40 12.97 -18.22
CA CYS A 850 14.56 13.86 -19.38
C CYS A 850 14.12 13.28 -20.75
N GLY A 851 13.56 12.05 -20.79
CA GLY A 851 13.02 11.44 -22.01
C GLY A 851 13.91 10.43 -22.75
N LYS A 852 15.06 10.01 -22.19
CA LYS A 852 15.98 9.03 -22.82
C LYS A 852 15.30 7.70 -23.19
N SER A 853 14.60 7.08 -22.24
CA SER A 853 13.87 5.82 -22.49
C SER A 853 12.71 6.02 -23.46
N SER A 854 12.10 7.21 -23.49
CA SER A 854 11.06 7.56 -24.47
C SER A 854 11.61 7.57 -25.90
N VAL A 855 12.85 8.02 -26.11
CA VAL A 855 13.53 7.92 -27.42
C VAL A 855 13.70 6.45 -27.84
N LEU A 856 14.16 5.57 -26.95
CA LEU A 856 14.27 4.14 -27.24
C LEU A 856 12.91 3.52 -27.60
N ASN A 857 11.87 3.88 -26.86
CA ASN A 857 10.50 3.41 -27.09
C ASN A 857 9.95 3.82 -28.47
N LEU A 858 10.28 5.01 -28.96
CA LEU A 858 9.94 5.47 -30.31
C LEU A 858 10.75 4.73 -31.39
N LEU A 859 12.04 4.48 -31.16
CA LEU A 859 12.89 3.73 -32.09
C LEU A 859 12.43 2.27 -32.26
N MET A 860 11.94 1.65 -31.17
CA MET A 860 11.33 0.31 -31.21
C MET A 860 9.91 0.31 -31.77
N ARG A 861 9.34 1.49 -32.02
CA ARG A 861 7.95 1.71 -32.39
C ARG A 861 7.00 1.00 -31.43
N PHE A 862 7.27 1.12 -30.13
CA PHE A 862 6.29 0.82 -29.08
C PHE A 862 5.25 1.92 -28.97
N TYR A 863 5.63 3.13 -29.38
CA TYR A 863 4.79 4.30 -29.54
C TYR A 863 5.13 4.98 -30.86
N ASP A 864 4.16 5.68 -31.44
CA ASP A 864 4.37 6.60 -32.56
C ASP A 864 4.43 8.04 -32.01
N PRO A 865 5.22 8.95 -32.61
CA PRO A 865 5.29 10.34 -32.17
C PRO A 865 3.98 11.09 -32.48
N GLU A 866 3.61 12.06 -31.63
CA GLU A 866 2.42 12.91 -31.82
C GLU A 866 2.62 13.89 -32.98
N LEU A 867 3.80 14.53 -33.02
CA LEU A 867 4.24 15.40 -34.11
C LEU A 867 5.64 14.98 -34.58
N GLY A 868 5.97 15.31 -35.82
CA GLY A 868 7.23 14.93 -36.45
C GLY A 868 7.24 13.49 -36.96
N ARG A 869 8.45 12.96 -37.16
CA ARG A 869 8.66 11.58 -37.62
C ARG A 869 10.00 11.01 -37.16
N VAL A 870 10.04 9.68 -37.05
CA VAL A 870 11.27 8.90 -36.87
C VAL A 870 11.52 8.14 -38.15
N THR A 871 12.66 8.35 -38.80
CA THR A 871 13.01 7.72 -40.07
C THR A 871 14.22 6.79 -39.95
N PHE A 872 14.20 5.72 -40.73
CA PHE A 872 15.28 4.75 -40.90
C PHE A 872 15.65 4.73 -42.38
N ASP A 873 16.84 5.22 -42.74
CA ASP A 873 17.27 5.44 -44.14
C ASP A 873 16.24 6.24 -44.96
N GLY A 874 15.62 7.24 -44.31
CA GLY A 874 14.61 8.11 -44.93
C GLY A 874 13.20 7.52 -45.01
N VAL A 875 12.98 6.27 -44.61
CA VAL A 875 11.64 5.67 -44.48
C VAL A 875 11.09 5.94 -43.09
N ASP A 876 9.92 6.57 -42.98
CA ASP A 876 9.24 6.75 -41.69
C ASP A 876 8.92 5.37 -41.08
N LEU A 877 9.23 5.17 -39.79
CA LEU A 877 8.95 3.92 -39.11
C LEU A 877 7.46 3.56 -39.13
N ARG A 878 6.56 4.55 -39.28
CA ARG A 878 5.11 4.34 -39.46
C ARG A 878 4.75 3.66 -40.78
N ASP A 879 5.61 3.80 -41.79
CA ASP A 879 5.46 3.20 -43.11
C ASP A 879 6.17 1.84 -43.23
N ALA A 880 6.88 1.41 -42.19
CA ALA A 880 7.60 0.15 -42.16
C ALA A 880 6.76 -0.99 -41.57
N ALA A 881 7.00 -2.21 -42.04
CA ALA A 881 6.49 -3.42 -41.40
C ALA A 881 7.19 -3.60 -40.05
N LEU A 882 6.43 -3.78 -38.96
CA LEU A 882 6.95 -3.89 -37.59
C LEU A 882 7.89 -5.08 -37.43
N SER A 883 7.55 -6.21 -38.05
CA SER A 883 8.41 -7.40 -38.05
C SER A 883 9.78 -7.11 -38.64
N SER A 884 9.82 -6.38 -39.75
CA SER A 884 11.04 -5.95 -40.45
C SER A 884 11.82 -4.91 -39.66
N ALA A 885 11.15 -3.88 -39.15
CA ALA A 885 11.79 -2.83 -38.37
C ALA A 885 12.40 -3.37 -37.08
N ARG A 886 11.65 -4.20 -36.34
CA ARG A 886 12.17 -4.84 -35.13
C ARG A 886 13.29 -5.83 -35.45
N ALA A 887 13.26 -6.51 -36.61
CA ALA A 887 14.36 -7.40 -37.02
C ALA A 887 15.70 -6.68 -37.17
N GLN A 888 15.70 -5.39 -37.49
CA GLN A 888 16.91 -4.57 -37.55
C GLN A 888 17.46 -4.17 -36.16
N ILE A 889 16.71 -4.43 -35.08
CA ILE A 889 16.99 -3.93 -33.73
C ILE A 889 17.33 -5.09 -32.78
N GLY A 890 18.50 -5.03 -32.16
CA GLY A 890 18.85 -5.80 -30.98
C GLY A 890 18.77 -4.91 -29.76
N ILE A 891 18.28 -5.44 -28.64
CA ILE A 891 18.13 -4.67 -27.42
C ILE A 891 18.64 -5.44 -26.21
N VAL A 892 19.34 -4.72 -25.34
CA VAL A 892 19.70 -5.16 -23.99
C VAL A 892 19.12 -4.13 -23.03
N LEU A 893 18.10 -4.56 -22.27
CA LEU A 893 17.41 -3.72 -21.29
C LEU A 893 18.16 -3.73 -19.96
N GLN A 894 17.83 -2.76 -19.08
CA GLN A 894 18.30 -2.73 -17.70
C GLN A 894 17.83 -3.99 -16.94
N ASP A 895 16.53 -4.27 -16.97
CA ASP A 895 15.92 -5.47 -16.39
C ASP A 895 15.65 -6.55 -17.45
N ASN A 896 16.62 -7.44 -17.62
CA ASN A 896 16.50 -8.54 -18.57
C ASN A 896 15.61 -9.67 -18.03
N VAL A 897 14.41 -9.80 -18.59
CA VAL A 897 13.53 -10.93 -18.32
C VAL A 897 13.94 -12.12 -19.20
N LEU A 898 14.12 -13.27 -18.55
CA LEU A 898 14.30 -14.58 -19.19
C LEU A 898 13.03 -15.41 -19.04
N PHE A 899 12.73 -16.22 -20.04
CA PHE A 899 11.62 -17.15 -19.99
C PHE A 899 12.02 -18.40 -19.22
N ASN A 900 11.05 -19.07 -18.58
CA ASN A 900 11.27 -20.32 -17.86
C ASN A 900 11.46 -21.50 -18.85
N THR A 901 12.55 -21.44 -19.61
CA THR A 901 12.99 -22.41 -20.61
C THR A 901 14.50 -22.66 -20.44
N SER A 902 15.12 -23.45 -21.32
CA SER A 902 16.56 -23.68 -21.27
C SER A 902 17.38 -22.44 -21.64
N LEU A 903 18.68 -22.44 -21.31
CA LEU A 903 19.63 -21.41 -21.78
C LEU A 903 19.63 -21.32 -23.31
N ARG A 904 19.67 -22.49 -23.99
CA ARG A 904 19.60 -22.61 -25.45
C ARG A 904 18.41 -21.85 -26.02
N GLU A 905 17.24 -22.12 -25.47
CA GLU A 905 16.00 -21.58 -26.00
C GLU A 905 15.88 -20.08 -25.70
N ASN A 906 16.31 -19.63 -24.52
CA ASN A 906 16.37 -18.20 -24.21
C ASN A 906 17.24 -17.41 -25.19
N ILE A 907 18.38 -17.96 -25.61
CA ILE A 907 19.23 -17.32 -26.63
C ILE A 907 18.53 -17.37 -27.99
N ARG A 908 17.99 -18.52 -28.40
CA ARG A 908 17.29 -18.72 -29.68
C ARG A 908 16.07 -17.81 -29.87
N LEU A 909 15.44 -17.31 -28.81
CA LEU A 909 14.36 -16.32 -28.92
C LEU A 909 14.76 -15.04 -29.69
N GLY A 910 16.06 -14.72 -29.79
CA GLY A 910 16.54 -13.62 -30.63
C GLY A 910 16.39 -13.88 -32.13
N ASN A 911 16.45 -15.15 -32.54
CA ASN A 911 16.24 -15.62 -33.90
C ASN A 911 15.79 -17.10 -33.89
N LEU A 912 14.49 -17.33 -34.02
CA LEU A 912 13.90 -18.69 -33.93
C LEU A 912 14.40 -19.64 -35.02
N ALA A 913 14.94 -19.12 -36.13
CA ALA A 913 15.50 -19.92 -37.22
C ALA A 913 16.99 -20.27 -36.99
N ALA A 914 17.61 -19.78 -35.90
CA ALA A 914 19.02 -20.00 -35.62
C ALA A 914 19.31 -21.46 -35.23
N THR A 915 20.36 -22.00 -35.83
CA THR A 915 20.85 -23.36 -35.56
C THR A 915 21.49 -23.43 -34.17
N ASP A 916 21.68 -24.65 -33.63
CA ASP A 916 22.44 -24.82 -32.37
C ASP A 916 23.86 -24.24 -32.46
N THR A 917 24.50 -24.33 -33.62
CA THR A 917 25.81 -23.73 -33.86
C THR A 917 25.79 -22.20 -33.80
N ASP A 918 24.71 -21.56 -34.26
CA ASP A 918 24.54 -20.11 -34.14
C ASP A 918 24.32 -19.69 -32.68
N VAL A 919 23.56 -20.49 -31.91
CA VAL A 919 23.34 -20.29 -30.47
C VAL A 919 24.67 -20.39 -29.71
N GLU A 920 25.49 -21.39 -30.00
CA GLU A 920 26.82 -21.53 -29.41
C GLU A 920 27.75 -20.37 -29.79
N ALA A 921 27.73 -19.93 -31.04
CA ALA A 921 28.53 -18.79 -31.49
C ALA A 921 28.12 -17.50 -30.77
N ALA A 922 26.82 -17.22 -30.66
CA ALA A 922 26.31 -16.07 -29.92
C ALA A 922 26.66 -16.14 -28.42
N ALA A 923 26.59 -17.33 -27.83
CA ALA A 923 26.97 -17.55 -26.44
C ALA A 923 28.47 -17.38 -26.17
N LYS A 924 29.33 -17.72 -27.13
CA LYS A 924 30.78 -17.47 -27.05
C LYS A 924 31.07 -15.98 -27.11
N ILE A 925 30.45 -15.25 -28.04
CA ILE A 925 30.59 -13.79 -28.14
C ILE A 925 30.12 -13.12 -26.84
N ALA A 926 29.05 -13.59 -26.22
CA ALA A 926 28.55 -13.05 -24.95
C ALA A 926 29.31 -13.56 -23.69
N GLU A 927 30.33 -14.39 -23.87
CA GLU A 927 31.10 -15.10 -22.82
C GLU A 927 30.22 -15.86 -21.80
N ILE A 928 29.15 -16.52 -22.27
CA ILE A 928 28.29 -17.39 -21.44
C ILE A 928 28.43 -18.87 -21.78
N HIS A 929 29.19 -19.19 -22.84
CA HIS A 929 29.43 -20.57 -23.30
C HIS A 929 30.04 -21.46 -22.20
N ASP A 930 31.08 -21.01 -21.53
CA ASP A 930 31.79 -21.82 -20.53
C ASP A 930 30.90 -22.15 -19.32
N LEU A 931 30.06 -21.18 -18.91
CA LEU A 931 29.03 -21.44 -17.91
C LEU A 931 28.03 -22.48 -18.43
N ALA A 932 27.52 -22.28 -19.65
CA ALA A 932 26.53 -23.18 -20.23
C ALA A 932 27.05 -24.62 -20.30
N VAL A 933 28.29 -24.84 -20.74
CA VAL A 933 28.93 -26.16 -20.81
C VAL A 933 29.25 -26.73 -19.42
N GLY A 934 29.56 -25.88 -18.44
CA GLY A 934 29.85 -26.28 -17.06
C GLY A 934 28.62 -26.69 -16.24
N LEU A 935 27.40 -26.44 -16.72
CA LEU A 935 26.17 -26.84 -16.04
C LEU A 935 25.83 -28.32 -16.28
N PRO A 936 25.13 -29.00 -15.35
CA PRO A 936 24.85 -30.45 -15.45
C PRO A 936 24.11 -30.87 -16.72
N GLU A 937 23.22 -30.03 -17.24
CA GLU A 937 22.45 -30.28 -18.47
C GLU A 937 22.97 -29.43 -19.64
N GLY A 938 24.16 -28.84 -19.51
CA GLY A 938 24.73 -27.99 -20.54
C GLY A 938 23.82 -26.79 -20.88
N TYR A 939 23.69 -26.53 -22.18
CA TYR A 939 22.77 -25.55 -22.77
C TYR A 939 21.28 -25.85 -22.52
N ASP A 940 20.93 -27.08 -22.18
CA ASP A 940 19.54 -27.49 -21.95
C ASP A 940 19.08 -27.22 -20.51
N THR A 941 19.99 -26.74 -19.65
CA THR A 941 19.69 -26.33 -18.27
C THR A 941 18.60 -25.26 -18.22
N GLY A 942 17.51 -25.54 -17.50
CA GLY A 942 16.42 -24.60 -17.27
C GLY A 942 16.80 -23.44 -16.35
N VAL A 943 16.53 -22.19 -16.77
CA VAL A 943 16.94 -20.97 -16.05
C VAL A 943 15.98 -20.52 -14.93
N GLY A 944 14.81 -21.17 -14.80
CA GLY A 944 13.78 -20.85 -13.82
C GLY A 944 12.95 -19.62 -14.18
N GLU A 945 11.91 -19.35 -13.39
CA GLU A 945 11.04 -18.17 -13.59
C GLU A 945 11.86 -16.87 -13.55
N ARG A 946 11.72 -16.06 -14.60
CA ARG A 946 12.45 -14.79 -14.79
C ARG A 946 13.98 -14.92 -14.68
N GLY A 947 14.53 -16.12 -14.91
CA GLY A 947 15.98 -16.37 -14.80
C GLY A 947 16.50 -16.43 -13.36
N SER A 948 15.64 -16.79 -12.39
CA SER A 948 15.97 -16.85 -10.96
C SER A 948 17.16 -17.74 -10.59
N ARG A 949 17.55 -18.68 -11.46
CA ARG A 949 18.71 -19.58 -11.25
C ARG A 949 20.05 -19.01 -11.72
N LEU A 950 20.05 -17.83 -12.32
CA LEU A 950 21.25 -17.17 -12.84
C LEU A 950 21.59 -15.91 -12.03
N SER A 951 22.87 -15.58 -11.90
CA SER A 951 23.29 -14.29 -11.35
C SER A 951 22.90 -13.14 -12.28
N GLY A 952 22.91 -11.90 -11.76
CA GLY A 952 22.58 -10.71 -12.56
C GLY A 952 23.42 -10.60 -13.84
N GLY A 953 24.74 -10.74 -13.72
CA GLY A 953 25.66 -10.70 -14.87
C GLY A 953 25.44 -11.86 -15.85
N GLN A 954 25.08 -13.05 -15.37
CA GLN A 954 24.75 -14.18 -16.23
C GLN A 954 23.46 -13.94 -17.02
N ARG A 955 22.41 -13.43 -16.37
CA ARG A 955 21.16 -13.04 -17.06
C ARG A 955 21.42 -11.99 -18.14
N GLN A 956 22.31 -11.04 -17.85
CA GLN A 956 22.70 -10.00 -18.79
C GLN A 956 23.45 -10.57 -20.00
N ARG A 957 24.41 -11.48 -19.79
CA ARG A 957 25.11 -12.16 -20.89
C ARG A 957 24.17 -12.99 -21.76
N VAL A 958 23.18 -13.67 -21.18
CA VAL A 958 22.13 -14.35 -21.96
C VAL A 958 21.32 -13.35 -22.80
N ALA A 959 20.99 -12.18 -22.25
CA ALA A 959 20.32 -11.14 -23.01
C ALA A 959 21.18 -10.55 -24.14
N ILE A 960 22.49 -10.38 -23.90
CA ILE A 960 23.48 -9.99 -24.91
C ILE A 960 23.54 -11.03 -26.04
N ALA A 961 23.66 -12.32 -25.72
CA ALA A 961 23.63 -13.40 -26.71
C ALA A 961 22.33 -13.39 -27.53
N ARG A 962 21.18 -13.19 -26.86
CA ARG A 962 19.85 -13.06 -27.49
C ARG A 962 19.75 -11.82 -28.41
N ALA A 963 20.41 -10.72 -28.08
CA ALA A 963 20.46 -9.54 -28.96
C ALA A 963 21.34 -9.78 -30.19
N ILE A 964 22.48 -10.47 -30.04
CA ILE A 964 23.48 -10.68 -31.10
C ILE A 964 23.05 -11.72 -32.12
N ILE A 965 22.42 -12.82 -31.70
CA ILE A 965 22.01 -13.90 -32.60
C ILE A 965 21.03 -13.43 -33.68
N ARG A 966 20.36 -12.30 -33.43
CA ARG A 966 19.49 -11.62 -34.39
C ARG A 966 20.25 -10.93 -35.52
N ASN A 967 21.55 -10.70 -35.34
CA ASN A 967 22.42 -9.91 -36.21
C ASN A 967 21.84 -8.53 -36.60
N PRO A 968 21.53 -7.68 -35.61
CA PRO A 968 20.87 -6.41 -35.85
C PRO A 968 21.81 -5.35 -36.47
N SER A 969 21.26 -4.45 -37.28
CA SER A 969 22.00 -3.26 -37.75
C SER A 969 22.00 -2.12 -36.72
N LEU A 970 21.02 -2.11 -35.80
CA LEU A 970 20.90 -1.18 -34.69
C LEU A 970 20.92 -1.95 -33.35
N LEU A 971 21.86 -1.62 -32.48
CA LEU A 971 21.95 -2.15 -31.12
C LEU A 971 21.54 -1.07 -30.11
N LEU A 972 20.54 -1.37 -29.27
CA LEU A 972 20.08 -0.50 -28.19
C LEU A 972 20.55 -1.06 -26.85
N LEU A 973 21.28 -0.26 -26.08
CA LEU A 973 21.82 -0.61 -24.77
C LEU A 973 21.23 0.33 -23.73
N ASP A 974 20.39 -0.18 -22.84
CA ASP A 974 19.76 0.59 -21.76
C ASP A 974 20.35 0.16 -20.41
N GLU A 975 21.21 1.00 -19.85
CA GLU A 975 21.90 0.77 -18.56
C GLU A 975 22.47 -0.65 -18.37
N ALA A 976 23.09 -1.19 -19.42
CA ALA A 976 23.51 -2.59 -19.49
C ALA A 976 24.61 -3.01 -18.48
N THR A 977 25.01 -2.17 -17.53
CA THR A 977 25.97 -2.53 -16.46
C THR A 977 25.63 -1.99 -15.07
N SER A 978 24.48 -1.34 -14.88
CA SER A 978 24.24 -0.50 -13.68
C SER A 978 24.07 -1.26 -12.36
N ALA A 979 23.78 -2.56 -12.40
CA ALA A 979 23.57 -3.42 -11.23
C ALA A 979 24.71 -4.43 -10.97
N LEU A 980 25.86 -4.27 -11.64
CA LEU A 980 26.97 -5.22 -11.59
C LEU A 980 28.15 -4.71 -10.75
N ASP A 981 28.92 -5.65 -10.21
CA ASP A 981 30.20 -5.34 -9.60
C ASP A 981 31.22 -4.85 -10.64
N PRO A 982 32.21 -4.02 -10.27
CA PRO A 982 33.14 -3.40 -11.22
C PRO A 982 33.92 -4.38 -12.11
N HIS A 983 34.22 -5.59 -11.61
CA HIS A 983 34.94 -6.60 -12.39
C HIS A 983 34.03 -7.21 -13.47
N THR A 984 32.81 -7.60 -13.09
CA THR A 984 31.79 -8.12 -14.02
C THR A 984 31.36 -7.05 -15.03
N GLU A 985 31.28 -5.79 -14.61
CA GLU A 985 30.99 -4.65 -15.48
C GLU A 985 32.08 -4.44 -16.53
N ALA A 986 33.37 -4.45 -16.15
CA ALA A 986 34.46 -4.27 -17.09
C ALA A 986 34.46 -5.36 -18.18
N ALA A 987 34.22 -6.61 -17.79
CA ALA A 987 34.12 -7.74 -18.72
C ALA A 987 32.91 -7.61 -19.67
N ILE A 988 31.75 -7.21 -19.15
CA ILE A 988 30.55 -6.99 -19.97
C ILE A 988 30.71 -5.78 -20.91
N ASN A 989 31.36 -4.70 -20.46
CA ASN A 989 31.66 -3.56 -21.32
C ASN A 989 32.62 -3.94 -22.46
N ALA A 990 33.65 -4.73 -22.20
CA ALA A 990 34.55 -5.24 -23.24
C ALA A 990 33.78 -6.10 -24.27
N THR A 991 32.88 -6.96 -23.79
CA THR A 991 31.99 -7.76 -24.63
C THR A 991 31.10 -6.87 -25.49
N LEU A 992 30.46 -5.86 -24.89
CA LEU A 992 29.58 -4.92 -25.60
C LEU A 992 30.35 -4.08 -26.63
N GLU A 993 31.59 -3.69 -26.35
CA GLU A 993 32.45 -2.98 -27.30
C GLU A 993 32.80 -3.83 -28.52
N GLU A 994 33.07 -5.12 -28.34
CA GLU A 994 33.31 -6.07 -29.43
C GLU A 994 32.03 -6.24 -30.26
N VAL A 995 30.90 -6.43 -29.59
CA VAL A 995 29.58 -6.61 -30.22
C VAL A 995 29.14 -5.36 -31.00
N ALA A 996 29.50 -4.17 -30.51
CA ALA A 996 29.20 -2.90 -31.17
C ALA A 996 30.02 -2.65 -32.44
N ARG A 997 31.10 -3.40 -32.70
CA ARG A 997 31.93 -3.18 -33.90
C ARG A 997 31.12 -3.42 -35.18
N GLY A 998 31.13 -2.43 -36.07
CA GLY A 998 30.45 -2.49 -37.37
C GLY A 998 28.93 -2.37 -37.29
N ARG A 999 28.35 -2.00 -36.13
CA ARG A 999 26.92 -1.80 -35.92
C ARG A 999 26.65 -0.40 -35.40
N THR A 1000 25.51 0.19 -35.77
CA THR A 1000 25.05 1.40 -35.10
C THR A 1000 24.64 1.03 -33.68
N THR A 1001 25.21 1.70 -32.68
CA THR A 1001 24.94 1.41 -31.28
C THR A 1001 24.43 2.67 -30.58
N ILE A 1002 23.31 2.56 -29.88
CA ILE A 1002 22.77 3.64 -29.04
C ILE A 1002 22.82 3.18 -27.60
N SER A 1003 23.60 3.87 -26.78
CA SER A 1003 23.71 3.62 -25.35
C SER A 1003 22.98 4.69 -24.56
N VAL A 1004 22.03 4.27 -23.72
CA VAL A 1004 21.45 5.07 -22.65
C VAL A 1004 22.15 4.65 -21.36
N THR A 1005 22.83 5.58 -20.71
CA THR A 1005 23.55 5.28 -19.46
C THR A 1005 23.52 6.49 -18.54
N HIS A 1006 23.38 6.23 -17.25
CA HIS A 1006 23.72 7.21 -16.22
C HIS A 1006 25.20 7.12 -15.84
N ARG A 1007 25.98 6.14 -16.32
CA ARG A 1007 27.42 6.02 -16.06
C ARG A 1007 28.20 6.61 -17.22
N LEU A 1008 28.60 7.87 -17.09
CA LEU A 1008 29.24 8.61 -18.17
C LEU A 1008 30.59 8.02 -18.60
N ALA A 1009 31.24 7.25 -17.73
CA ALA A 1009 32.50 6.58 -18.03
C ALA A 1009 32.37 5.58 -19.19
N SER A 1010 31.19 4.97 -19.38
CA SER A 1010 30.96 4.01 -20.46
C SER A 1010 30.68 4.65 -21.82
N VAL A 1011 30.56 5.99 -21.89
CA VAL A 1011 30.25 6.73 -23.13
C VAL A 1011 31.34 7.73 -23.53
N VAL A 1012 32.51 7.68 -22.87
CA VAL A 1012 33.68 8.49 -23.24
C VAL A 1012 34.11 8.23 -24.69
N ASN A 1013 34.01 6.98 -25.14
CA ASN A 1013 34.38 6.53 -26.48
C ASN A 1013 33.23 6.61 -27.49
N ALA A 1014 32.14 7.31 -27.19
CA ALA A 1014 31.05 7.50 -28.15
C ALA A 1014 31.48 8.48 -29.25
N ASP A 1015 31.16 8.15 -30.51
CA ASP A 1015 31.41 9.01 -31.66
C ASP A 1015 30.58 10.30 -31.56
N GLN A 1016 29.40 10.21 -30.95
CA GLN A 1016 28.52 11.35 -30.70
C GLN A 1016 27.72 11.16 -29.41
N ILE A 1017 27.67 12.19 -28.58
CA ILE A 1017 26.86 12.24 -27.37
C ILE A 1017 25.75 13.28 -27.56
N TYR A 1018 24.52 12.89 -27.28
CA TYR A 1018 23.35 13.77 -27.25
C TYR A 1018 22.90 13.93 -25.80
N VAL A 1019 22.86 15.18 -25.34
CA VAL A 1019 22.48 15.52 -23.97
C VAL A 1019 21.05 16.03 -23.99
N LEU A 1020 20.16 15.29 -23.34
CA LEU A 1020 18.76 15.61 -23.20
C LEU A 1020 18.50 16.25 -21.83
N ASP A 1021 17.76 17.35 -21.83
CA ASP A 1021 17.25 17.99 -20.62
C ASP A 1021 15.81 18.45 -20.87
N GLN A 1022 14.92 18.16 -19.92
CA GLN A 1022 13.48 18.46 -20.01
C GLN A 1022 12.88 18.16 -21.40
N GLY A 1023 13.19 16.99 -21.97
CA GLY A 1023 12.62 16.57 -23.26
C GLY A 1023 13.22 17.20 -24.51
N ARG A 1024 14.26 18.02 -24.37
CA ARG A 1024 14.90 18.75 -25.48
C ARG A 1024 16.37 18.36 -25.61
N LEU A 1025 16.90 18.44 -26.83
CA LEU A 1025 18.33 18.32 -27.06
C LEU A 1025 19.03 19.63 -26.70
N VAL A 1026 19.82 19.63 -25.63
CA VAL A 1026 20.52 20.84 -25.14
C VAL A 1026 21.97 20.91 -25.59
N GLU A 1027 22.66 19.77 -25.70
CA GLU A 1027 24.05 19.71 -26.14
C GLU A 1027 24.28 18.49 -27.03
N GLN A 1028 25.23 18.63 -27.95
CA GLN A 1028 25.71 17.52 -28.78
C GLN A 1028 27.19 17.67 -29.14
N GLY A 1029 27.91 16.55 -29.21
CA GLY A 1029 29.32 16.50 -29.62
C GLY A 1029 30.04 15.27 -29.03
N THR A 1030 31.35 15.24 -29.20
CA THR A 1030 32.20 14.22 -28.55
C THR A 1030 32.42 14.53 -27.07
N HIS A 1031 32.84 13.52 -26.28
CA HIS A 1031 33.19 13.72 -24.86
C HIS A 1031 34.12 14.93 -24.64
N GLY A 1032 35.23 14.99 -25.37
CA GLY A 1032 36.21 16.05 -25.22
C GLY A 1032 35.69 17.45 -25.62
N GLU A 1033 34.72 17.53 -26.53
CA GLU A 1033 34.06 18.80 -26.86
C GLU A 1033 33.09 19.25 -25.77
N LEU A 1034 32.28 18.32 -25.25
CA LEU A 1034 31.26 18.61 -24.26
C LEU A 1034 31.85 18.95 -22.88
N VAL A 1035 32.92 18.28 -22.46
CA VAL A 1035 33.65 18.64 -21.23
C VAL A 1035 34.24 20.05 -21.33
N ARG A 1036 34.83 20.41 -22.48
CA ARG A 1036 35.40 21.75 -22.71
C ARG A 1036 34.36 22.86 -22.78
N ARG A 1037 33.13 22.56 -23.19
CA ARG A 1037 32.02 23.53 -23.21
C ARG A 1037 31.51 23.88 -21.81
N SER A 1038 31.89 23.12 -20.77
CA SER A 1038 31.48 23.34 -19.38
C SER A 1038 29.96 23.45 -19.18
N GLY A 1039 29.20 22.71 -20.01
CA GLY A 1039 27.74 22.68 -19.99
C GLY A 1039 27.14 21.67 -19.00
N LEU A 1040 25.89 21.25 -19.24
CA LEU A 1040 25.21 20.20 -18.48
C LEU A 1040 25.99 18.87 -18.50
N TYR A 1041 26.53 18.46 -19.65
CA TYR A 1041 27.34 17.25 -19.71
C TYR A 1041 28.57 17.31 -18.80
N ALA A 1042 29.28 18.44 -18.80
CA ALA A 1042 30.47 18.64 -17.97
C ALA A 1042 30.13 18.61 -16.47
N ARG A 1043 28.97 19.16 -16.07
CA ARG A 1043 28.46 19.09 -14.69
C ARG A 1043 28.15 17.65 -14.28
N LEU A 1044 27.35 16.93 -15.08
CA LEU A 1044 27.06 15.51 -14.85
C LEU A 1044 28.34 14.67 -14.82
N TRP A 1045 29.30 15.00 -15.69
CA TRP A 1045 30.62 14.36 -15.71
C TRP A 1045 31.36 14.62 -14.42
N GLN A 1046 31.48 15.85 -13.94
CA GLN A 1046 32.17 16.17 -12.69
C GLN A 1046 31.54 15.50 -11.46
N GLU A 1047 30.21 15.43 -11.42
CA GLU A 1047 29.47 14.73 -10.35
C GLU A 1047 29.81 13.23 -10.30
N GLN A 1048 30.03 12.59 -11.46
CA GLN A 1048 30.31 11.15 -11.56
C GLN A 1048 31.81 10.78 -11.60
N SER A 1049 32.62 11.62 -12.24
CA SER A 1049 34.06 11.41 -12.45
C SER A 1049 34.93 11.98 -11.33
N GLY A 1050 34.32 12.28 -10.18
CA GLY A 1050 35.02 12.53 -8.91
C GLY A 1050 35.93 11.40 -8.44
N PHE A 1051 36.23 10.39 -9.28
CA PHE A 1051 37.16 9.30 -9.06
C PHE A 1051 37.63 8.67 -10.40
N ILE A 1052 38.88 8.94 -10.82
CA ILE A 1052 39.69 8.00 -11.64
C ILE A 1052 41.12 7.99 -11.07
N PRO A 1053 41.58 6.90 -10.42
CA PRO A 1053 42.98 6.75 -10.05
C PRO A 1053 43.75 6.19 -11.25
N GLY A 1054 44.63 7.00 -11.83
CA GLY A 1054 45.52 6.53 -12.91
C GLY A 1054 46.53 7.58 -13.37
N ALA A 1055 47.78 7.39 -12.95
CA ALA A 1055 49.02 7.94 -13.50
C ALA A 1055 49.31 9.44 -13.29
N ALA A 1056 49.86 9.79 -12.11
CA ALA A 1056 51.15 10.49 -11.98
C ALA A 1056 51.46 10.78 -10.50
N GLN A 1057 52.73 10.65 -10.16
CA GLN A 1057 53.32 10.97 -8.86
C GLN A 1057 53.13 12.46 -8.52
N PHE A 1058 52.82 12.74 -7.24
CA PHE A 1058 52.68 14.07 -6.61
C PHE A 1058 51.59 14.98 -7.22
N VAL A 1059 50.33 14.70 -6.91
CA VAL A 1059 49.26 15.70 -7.04
C VAL A 1059 49.35 16.64 -5.83
N GLY A 1060 49.90 17.83 -6.05
CA GLY A 1060 49.81 18.91 -5.07
C GLY A 1060 48.35 19.26 -4.80
N VAL A 1061 48.04 19.68 -3.57
CA VAL A 1061 46.67 20.10 -3.20
C VAL A 1061 46.29 21.31 -4.05
N GLU A 1062 45.10 21.30 -4.66
CA GLU A 1062 44.60 22.47 -5.41
C GLU A 1062 44.13 23.57 -4.45
N ALA A 1063 44.54 24.82 -4.69
CA ALA A 1063 44.16 25.97 -3.86
C ALA A 1063 42.62 26.20 -3.82
N SER A 1064 41.93 25.87 -4.92
CA SER A 1064 40.46 25.91 -5.03
C SER A 1064 39.77 24.92 -4.10
N ARG A 1065 40.37 23.73 -3.89
CA ARG A 1065 39.88 22.73 -2.92
C ARG A 1065 40.02 23.22 -1.49
N LEU A 1066 41.17 23.79 -1.11
CA LEU A 1066 41.35 24.37 0.22
C LEU A 1066 40.37 25.52 0.49
N GLN A 1067 40.03 26.32 -0.53
CA GLN A 1067 39.05 27.40 -0.40
C GLN A 1067 37.64 26.92 -0.04
N SER A 1068 37.29 25.67 -0.39
CA SER A 1068 35.99 25.08 -0.01
C SER A 1068 35.91 24.69 1.47
N ILE A 1069 37.04 24.67 2.17
CA ILE A 1069 37.12 24.36 3.60
C ILE A 1069 36.92 25.65 4.40
N SER A 1070 35.94 25.65 5.30
CA SER A 1070 35.54 26.81 6.12
C SER A 1070 36.70 27.51 6.83
N LEU A 1071 37.73 26.75 7.24
CA LEU A 1071 38.94 27.28 7.86
C LEU A 1071 39.74 28.22 6.95
N PHE A 1072 39.81 27.91 5.64
CA PHE A 1072 40.63 28.63 4.67
C PHE A 1072 39.81 29.47 3.66
N ALA A 1073 38.49 29.39 3.71
CA ALA A 1073 37.58 30.06 2.77
C ALA A 1073 37.78 31.60 2.67
N ARG A 1074 38.35 32.23 3.70
CA ARG A 1074 38.59 33.68 3.77
C ARG A 1074 40.01 34.11 3.38
N LEU A 1075 40.89 33.18 3.04
CA LEU A 1075 42.26 33.47 2.63
C LEU A 1075 42.30 33.87 1.15
N ASP A 1076 43.23 34.77 0.80
CA ASP A 1076 43.41 35.15 -0.60
C ASP A 1076 44.03 34.01 -1.41
N ALA A 1077 43.78 34.03 -2.72
CA ALA A 1077 44.21 32.98 -3.65
C ALA A 1077 45.74 32.80 -3.69
N GLY A 1078 46.53 33.86 -3.42
CA GLY A 1078 47.99 33.80 -3.40
C GLY A 1078 48.54 33.07 -2.18
N LEU A 1079 48.00 33.39 -1.00
CA LEU A 1079 48.29 32.67 0.24
C LEU A 1079 47.78 31.22 0.21
N LEU A 1080 46.59 30.98 -0.36
CA LEU A 1080 46.07 29.62 -0.54
C LEU A 1080 46.98 28.76 -1.41
N ALA A 1081 47.49 29.30 -2.53
CA ALA A 1081 48.44 28.58 -3.37
C ALA A 1081 49.76 28.27 -2.65
N ALA A 1082 50.27 29.19 -1.82
CA ALA A 1082 51.48 28.99 -1.03
C ALA A 1082 51.30 27.95 0.10
N ILE A 1083 50.10 27.87 0.69
CA ILE A 1083 49.77 26.89 1.73
C ILE A 1083 49.49 25.52 1.12
N ALA A 1084 48.85 25.46 -0.05
CA ALA A 1084 48.50 24.22 -0.72
C ALA A 1084 49.72 23.35 -1.06
N THR A 1085 50.87 23.97 -1.35
CA THR A 1085 52.13 23.25 -1.59
C THR A 1085 52.72 22.57 -0.34
N ARG A 1086 52.19 22.87 0.85
CA ARG A 1086 52.70 22.31 2.12
C ARG A 1086 51.87 21.13 2.62
N PHE A 1087 50.66 20.94 2.09
CA PHE A 1087 49.82 19.80 2.44
C PHE A 1087 50.21 18.54 1.65
N THR A 1088 50.22 17.40 2.33
CA THR A 1088 50.34 16.08 1.71
C THR A 1088 49.01 15.35 1.73
N LEU A 1089 48.64 14.70 0.62
CA LEU A 1089 47.42 13.89 0.54
C LEU A 1089 47.69 12.48 1.08
N GLU A 1090 46.89 12.05 2.05
CA GLU A 1090 46.92 10.72 2.66
C GLU A 1090 45.56 10.04 2.51
N ARG A 1091 45.54 8.71 2.40
CA ARG A 1091 44.32 7.90 2.37
C ARG A 1091 44.34 6.87 3.51
N ARG A 1092 43.19 6.68 4.14
CA ARG A 1092 42.95 5.70 5.22
C ARG A 1092 41.70 4.89 4.89
N GLU A 1093 41.78 3.58 5.03
CA GLU A 1093 40.63 2.70 4.77
C GLU A 1093 39.69 2.64 5.98
N ALA A 1094 38.45 2.20 5.76
CA ALA A 1094 37.46 2.11 6.84
C ALA A 1094 37.94 1.20 7.98
N GLY A 1095 37.90 1.70 9.22
CA GLY A 1095 38.38 1.02 10.43
C GLY A 1095 39.82 1.35 10.82
N GLU A 1096 40.63 1.95 9.95
CA GLU A 1096 42.01 2.31 10.29
C GLU A 1096 42.08 3.48 11.28
N THR A 1097 43.01 3.39 12.23
CA THR A 1097 43.23 4.45 13.22
C THR A 1097 44.22 5.48 12.66
N ILE A 1098 43.79 6.74 12.61
CA ILE A 1098 44.55 7.86 12.04
C ILE A 1098 45.45 8.48 13.11
N VAL A 1099 44.91 8.68 14.32
CA VAL A 1099 45.62 9.23 15.48
C VAL A 1099 45.21 8.44 16.72
N VAL A 1100 46.15 8.21 17.64
CA VAL A 1100 45.90 7.51 18.91
C VAL A 1100 45.99 8.50 20.07
N ALA A 1101 45.06 8.41 21.02
CA ALA A 1101 45.08 9.21 22.24
C ALA A 1101 46.39 8.97 23.04
N GLY A 1102 47.00 10.04 23.55
CA GLY A 1102 48.27 10.00 24.28
C GLY A 1102 49.54 10.02 23.42
N ALA A 1103 49.43 9.90 22.09
CA ALA A 1103 50.56 10.09 21.19
C ALA A 1103 51.02 11.56 21.16
N THR A 1104 52.27 11.82 20.78
CA THR A 1104 52.75 13.19 20.54
C THR A 1104 52.08 13.79 19.30
N GLY A 1105 51.76 15.10 19.36
CA GLY A 1105 51.22 15.83 18.22
C GLY A 1105 52.29 16.17 17.19
N ASP A 1106 52.31 15.47 16.06
CA ASP A 1106 53.31 15.65 14.99
C ASP A 1106 52.74 16.23 13.69
N ARG A 1107 51.42 16.12 13.49
CA ARG A 1107 50.71 16.49 12.27
C ARG A 1107 49.34 17.13 12.49
N PHE A 1108 48.97 18.03 11.59
CA PHE A 1108 47.63 18.58 11.46
C PHE A 1108 46.91 17.89 10.29
N TYR A 1109 45.64 17.57 10.43
CA TYR A 1109 44.86 16.87 9.40
C TYR A 1109 43.59 17.62 9.05
N VAL A 1110 43.22 17.61 7.77
CA VAL A 1110 41.94 18.12 7.23
C VAL A 1110 41.31 17.01 6.39
N ILE A 1111 40.04 16.72 6.59
CA ILE A 1111 39.29 15.73 5.84
C ILE A 1111 38.86 16.34 4.52
N ASP A 1112 39.38 15.80 3.41
CA ASP A 1112 38.93 16.19 2.09
C ASP A 1112 37.63 15.47 1.72
N ARG A 1113 37.59 14.15 1.96
CA ARG A 1113 36.41 13.29 1.71
C ARG A 1113 36.37 12.10 2.66
N GLY A 1114 35.19 11.78 3.17
CA GLY A 1114 34.94 10.61 4.03
C GLY A 1114 34.60 11.01 5.47
N GLN A 1115 34.40 10.01 6.33
CA GLN A 1115 34.03 10.22 7.73
C GLN A 1115 35.01 9.55 8.69
N ALA A 1116 35.33 10.22 9.78
CA ALA A 1116 36.15 9.68 10.87
C ALA A 1116 35.49 9.89 12.24
N ASP A 1117 35.49 8.86 13.08
CA ASP A 1117 34.99 8.93 14.44
C ASP A 1117 36.11 9.32 15.43
N VAL A 1118 35.83 10.30 16.29
CA VAL A 1118 36.68 10.70 17.41
C VAL A 1118 36.26 9.91 18.65
N LEU A 1119 37.18 9.15 19.22
CA LEU A 1119 36.97 8.22 20.31
C LEU A 1119 37.81 8.64 21.53
N ALA A 1120 37.17 8.83 22.68
CA ALA A 1120 37.85 8.97 23.97
C ALA A 1120 37.74 7.68 24.78
N ILE A 1121 38.72 7.45 25.65
CA ILE A 1121 38.70 6.34 26.60
C ILE A 1121 38.17 6.90 27.93
N ASP A 1122 37.08 6.32 28.44
CA ASP A 1122 36.55 6.71 29.74
C ASP A 1122 37.41 6.17 30.91
N ALA A 1123 37.14 6.63 32.14
CA ALA A 1123 37.87 6.21 33.35
C ALA A 1123 37.77 4.70 33.66
N MET A 1124 36.91 3.95 32.95
CA MET A 1124 36.76 2.50 33.05
C MET A 1124 37.39 1.73 31.87
N GLY A 1125 38.11 2.42 30.97
CA GLY A 1125 38.81 1.82 29.84
C GLY A 1125 37.94 1.55 28.59
N ARG A 1126 36.72 2.08 28.51
CA ARG A 1126 35.83 1.86 27.35
C ARG A 1126 35.94 3.02 26.34
N GLN A 1127 35.89 2.68 25.05
CA GLN A 1127 35.90 3.67 23.96
C GLN A 1127 34.51 4.28 23.80
N ARG A 1128 34.40 5.59 24.06
CA ARG A 1128 33.20 6.40 23.82
C ARG A 1128 33.44 7.33 22.62
N ARG A 1129 32.53 7.30 21.64
CA ARG A 1129 32.55 8.23 20.52
C ARG A 1129 32.15 9.62 21.00
N LEU A 1130 33.04 10.60 20.79
CA LEU A 1130 32.84 12.01 21.11
C LEU A 1130 32.21 12.78 19.95
N ALA A 1131 32.65 12.51 18.71
CA ALA A 1131 32.17 13.18 17.51
C ALA A 1131 32.41 12.32 16.27
N THR A 1132 31.71 12.63 15.18
CA THR A 1132 32.02 12.16 13.83
C THR A 1132 32.42 13.38 12.99
N LEU A 1133 33.62 13.36 12.45
CA LEU A 1133 34.17 14.38 11.55
C LEU A 1133 33.86 13.99 10.11
N GLY A 1134 33.48 14.97 9.28
CA GLY A 1134 33.17 14.79 7.86
C GLY A 1134 34.00 15.69 6.94
N ASP A 1135 33.62 15.75 5.67
CA ASP A 1135 34.27 16.56 4.65
C ASP A 1135 34.42 18.04 5.11
N GLY A 1136 35.63 18.56 5.04
CA GLY A 1136 35.98 19.92 5.47
C GLY A 1136 36.30 20.08 6.96
N ASP A 1137 36.08 19.05 7.79
CA ASP A 1137 36.52 19.06 9.18
C ASP A 1137 38.04 18.85 9.30
N TYR A 1138 38.61 19.31 10.40
CA TYR A 1138 40.04 19.18 10.69
C TYR A 1138 40.28 18.78 12.14
N PHE A 1139 41.45 18.21 12.41
CA PHE A 1139 41.85 17.77 13.73
C PHE A 1139 43.37 17.75 13.90
N GLY A 1140 43.82 17.87 15.15
CA GLY A 1140 45.21 17.76 15.55
C GLY A 1140 45.92 19.08 15.83
N GLU A 1141 45.24 20.20 15.62
CA GLU A 1141 45.70 21.57 15.88
C GLU A 1141 46.07 21.81 17.34
N ILE A 1142 45.29 21.27 18.29
CA ILE A 1142 45.49 21.51 19.74
C ILE A 1142 46.85 20.98 20.19
N ALA A 1143 47.17 19.76 19.78
CA ALA A 1143 48.41 19.10 20.14
C ALA A 1143 49.64 19.83 19.55
N LEU A 1144 49.46 20.53 18.43
CA LEU A 1144 50.52 21.33 17.81
C LEU A 1144 50.62 22.74 18.40
N LEU A 1145 49.49 23.40 18.67
CA LEU A 1145 49.42 24.76 19.22
C LEU A 1145 49.91 24.84 20.67
N TYR A 1146 49.57 23.85 21.50
CA TYR A 1146 49.86 23.85 22.93
C TYR A 1146 50.94 22.84 23.34
N ASP A 1147 51.51 22.11 22.38
CA ASP A 1147 52.51 21.07 22.60
C ASP A 1147 52.09 20.00 23.64
N VAL A 1148 50.81 19.63 23.61
CA VAL A 1148 50.21 18.61 24.49
C VAL A 1148 50.00 17.28 23.75
N PRO A 1149 49.96 16.14 24.44
CA PRO A 1149 49.61 14.86 23.83
C PRO A 1149 48.21 14.89 23.18
N ARG A 1150 47.99 14.03 22.18
CA ARG A 1150 46.71 13.88 21.49
C ARG A 1150 45.60 13.52 22.50
N THR A 1151 44.53 14.29 22.53
CA THR A 1151 43.46 14.17 23.53
C THR A 1151 42.47 13.04 23.23
N ALA A 1152 42.38 12.59 21.97
CA ALA A 1152 41.47 11.54 21.54
C ALA A 1152 42.07 10.68 20.41
N THR A 1153 41.51 9.49 20.24
CA THR A 1153 41.82 8.59 19.12
C THR A 1153 40.88 8.94 17.95
N VAL A 1154 41.40 9.06 16.73
CA VAL A 1154 40.58 9.30 15.54
C VAL A 1154 40.66 8.10 14.62
N ARG A 1155 39.52 7.52 14.25
CA ARG A 1155 39.43 6.31 13.42
C ARG A 1155 38.55 6.53 12.21
N ALA A 1156 39.02 6.12 11.04
CA ALA A 1156 38.28 6.17 9.79
C ALA A 1156 36.99 5.32 9.90
N ARG A 1157 35.84 5.92 9.66
CA ARG A 1157 34.53 5.24 9.65
C ARG A 1157 34.18 4.74 8.26
N THR A 1158 34.48 5.55 7.24
CA THR A 1158 34.52 5.16 5.83
C THR A 1158 35.96 5.25 5.32
N ALA A 1159 36.23 4.93 4.06
CA ALA A 1159 37.52 5.31 3.46
C ALA A 1159 37.63 6.84 3.47
N VAL A 1160 38.70 7.38 4.07
CA VAL A 1160 38.91 8.82 4.26
C VAL A 1160 40.14 9.28 3.49
N GLN A 1161 40.01 10.39 2.77
CA GLN A 1161 41.10 11.17 2.19
C GLN A 1161 41.38 12.39 3.07
N LEU A 1162 42.64 12.59 3.42
CA LEU A 1162 43.10 13.58 4.39
C LEU A 1162 44.21 14.45 3.77
N TYR A 1163 44.13 15.75 3.94
CA TYR A 1163 45.30 16.62 3.79
C TYR A 1163 46.04 16.68 5.13
N SER A 1164 47.32 16.37 5.15
CA SER A 1164 48.16 16.42 6.35
C SER A 1164 49.27 17.47 6.23
N LEU A 1165 49.60 18.11 7.34
CA LEU A 1165 50.71 19.06 7.50
C LEU A 1165 51.61 18.58 8.64
N THR A 1166 52.93 18.68 8.47
CA THR A 1166 53.88 18.42 9.57
C THR A 1166 53.89 19.59 10.56
N LYS A 1167 54.37 19.38 11.80
CA LYS A 1167 54.53 20.46 12.79
C LYS A 1167 55.31 21.67 12.24
N ALA A 1168 56.43 21.42 11.56
CA ALA A 1168 57.24 22.50 10.97
C ALA A 1168 56.47 23.29 9.89
N ASP A 1169 55.72 22.60 9.03
CA ASP A 1169 54.92 23.25 7.99
C ASP A 1169 53.70 23.99 8.56
N PHE A 1170 53.11 23.44 9.63
CA PHE A 1170 52.02 24.05 10.38
C PHE A 1170 52.46 25.34 11.08
N ASP A 1171 53.62 25.33 11.76
CA ASP A 1171 54.20 26.53 12.38
C ASP A 1171 54.50 27.60 11.33
N THR A 1172 55.03 27.18 10.17
CA THR A 1172 55.29 28.08 9.06
C THR A 1172 53.97 28.60 8.43
N MET A 1173 52.88 27.83 8.46
CA MET A 1173 51.54 28.27 8.04
C MET A 1173 50.98 29.32 9.01
N LEU A 1174 51.09 29.10 10.33
CA LEU A 1174 50.66 30.06 11.34
C LEU A 1174 51.41 31.39 11.24
N ALA A 1175 52.72 31.34 10.99
CA ALA A 1175 53.55 32.54 10.83
C ALA A 1175 53.24 33.32 9.53
N SER A 1176 52.73 32.65 8.50
CA SER A 1176 52.44 33.26 7.19
C SER A 1176 51.01 33.78 7.06
N VAL A 1177 50.10 33.40 7.96
CA VAL A 1177 48.69 33.81 7.93
C VAL A 1177 48.30 34.57 9.21
N PRO A 1178 48.28 35.92 9.17
CA PRO A 1178 47.87 36.73 10.32
C PRO A 1178 46.44 36.40 10.75
N GLY A 1179 46.25 36.00 12.02
CA GLY A 1179 44.93 35.71 12.59
C GLY A 1179 44.46 34.26 12.49
N LEU A 1180 45.16 33.38 11.76
CA LEU A 1180 44.79 31.96 11.66
C LEU A 1180 44.90 31.22 13.00
N GLN A 1181 45.94 31.54 13.80
CA GLN A 1181 46.07 31.01 15.16
C GLN A 1181 44.84 31.37 16.01
N ALA A 1182 44.44 32.64 16.01
CA ALA A 1182 43.27 33.10 16.77
C ALA A 1182 41.94 32.49 16.26
N GLN A 1183 41.88 32.08 14.99
CA GLN A 1183 40.72 31.40 14.40
C GLN A 1183 40.67 29.92 14.79
N LEU A 1184 41.82 29.24 14.84
CA LEU A 1184 41.94 27.87 15.35
C LEU A 1184 41.62 27.81 16.85
N GLU A 1185 42.12 28.76 17.64
CA GLU A 1185 41.83 28.88 19.08
C GLU A 1185 40.34 29.17 19.35
N ARG A 1186 39.70 30.04 18.54
CA ARG A 1186 38.25 30.29 18.63
C ARG A 1186 37.42 29.07 18.27
N SER A 1187 37.78 28.37 17.19
CA SER A 1187 37.09 27.15 16.76
C SER A 1187 37.22 26.03 17.80
N TYR A 1188 38.36 25.97 18.52
CA TYR A 1188 38.50 25.08 19.67
C TYR A 1188 37.57 25.48 20.83
N GLY A 1189 37.48 26.78 21.16
CA GLY A 1189 36.55 27.28 22.19
C GLY A 1189 35.08 26.98 21.89
N GLU A 1190 34.69 26.96 20.61
CA GLU A 1190 33.33 26.59 20.16
C GLU A 1190 33.10 25.07 20.13
N ARG A 1191 34.14 24.27 19.90
CA ARG A 1191 34.09 22.79 19.84
C ARG A 1191 34.26 22.11 21.20
N THR A 1192 34.63 22.85 22.23
CA THR A 1192 34.84 22.33 23.59
C THR A 1192 33.70 22.79 24.50
N PRO A 1193 32.86 21.90 25.05
CA PRO A 1193 31.93 22.27 26.09
C PRO A 1193 32.73 22.82 27.28
N ALA A 1194 32.33 23.95 27.86
CA ALA A 1194 32.90 24.48 29.08
C ALA A 1194 32.85 23.39 30.18
N GLY A 1195 34.00 22.78 30.48
CA GLY A 1195 34.11 21.64 31.41
C GLY A 1195 35.28 20.68 31.16
N ALA A 1196 36.02 20.80 30.06
CA ALA A 1196 37.16 19.92 29.77
C ALA A 1196 38.52 20.65 29.75
N VAL A 1197 38.79 21.46 30.80
CA VAL A 1197 40.16 21.79 31.21
C VAL A 1197 40.18 21.71 32.74
N GLY A 1198 40.66 20.57 33.23
CA GLY A 1198 40.95 20.24 34.62
C GLY A 1198 41.96 19.11 34.64
#